data_AF-A0A563VZT8-F1
#
_entry.id   AF-A0A563VZT8-F1
#
_cell.length_a   1.000
_cell.length_b   1.000
_cell.length_c   1.000
_cell.angle_alpha   90.00
_cell.angle_beta   90.00
_cell.angle_gamma   90.00
#
_symmetry.space_group_name_H-M   'P 1'
#
loop_
_entity.id
_entity.type
_entity.pdbx_description
1 polymer ?
#
loop_
_entity_poly.entity_id
_entity_poly.type
_entity_poly.pdbx_seq_one_letter_code
_entity_poly.pdbx_strand_id
1 'polypeptide(L)'
;MANSWFATDDAENDISVQSNSSSNQNLIQEEREFVGNELIVKLSTEMTPTEIGEFQEEMGVDISVIDTTQTLDIQLWEVEDVSVEEAIEVLSDDPRIEYVEPNFIGSYTETTPNDPRFDELWGLNNTGQTGGTSDADIDAPEAWDIQTGNDVIVGILDSGIDVNHIDLVDNLWTNPGEIAGNGIDDDNNGYVDDVNGYDFGNDDPDPEDNYVHGTHVAGTIAAQGNNNIGVTGVNWDAEIMMLKIGDFGPETFAAIQALEYGVLMGAQVTNNSWTVPDSQALREAIAAVGEEEQLFVAAAGNDFGNDNDLNPRYPASYDLDNIISVAATDDNDRLADFSNLGATSVDLGAPGVDILSTVPGNNYDFFSGTSMASPHVVGVVSLLLAEDPGLSAAEIKELILENTDPLPSLEGITVSGGRLNTSNALSEVRPPLEIVGTGGRDVLIGTNRRDIISGLGGNDVIEGLAGNDLISGGNGNDLIAAGNGNDTVTGNDGNDDITGGQGNDILDGNAGVDRILGESGDDTITGGTGNDSLNGGEDNDSVSGGGGSDRVLGGSGDDVLNGDVGRDTLTGGSGNDSLDGGASSDQLIGVDSLTGGTGEVDTLSGGGGRDTFVLGNADGVFYDDGDVLTRGEADFALVTDFNPRQDGIQLNGSAELYSLDFFTSEAGTIDADLIYDSGVAARGEVIATLQNVAPTLTLDDPAFTFV
;
A
#
# COMPACT_ATOMS: atom_id res chain seq x y z
N MET A 1 27.20 -38.09 -52.93
CA MET A 1 27.13 -37.24 -54.14
C MET A 1 27.07 -35.82 -53.60
N ALA A 2 28.18 -35.09 -53.47
CA ALA A 2 29.01 -34.52 -54.54
C ALA A 2 28.24 -33.48 -55.38
N ASN A 3 28.39 -32.20 -55.01
CA ASN A 3 28.73 -31.14 -55.96
C ASN A 3 29.40 -29.98 -55.21
N SER A 4 30.60 -29.64 -55.67
CA SER A 4 31.51 -28.60 -55.17
C SER A 4 31.56 -27.44 -56.15
N TRP A 5 31.87 -26.21 -55.71
CA TRP A 5 32.63 -25.25 -56.54
C TRP A 5 33.67 -24.49 -55.70
N PHE A 6 34.84 -24.31 -56.30
CA PHE A 6 36.06 -23.60 -55.85
C PHE A 6 35.98 -22.09 -56.22
N ALA A 7 36.90 -21.18 -55.92
CA ALA A 7 37.90 -20.95 -54.84
C ALA A 7 38.66 -19.63 -55.18
N THR A 8 39.38 -19.06 -54.19
CA THR A 8 40.57 -18.16 -54.30
C THR A 8 40.60 -16.97 -55.28
N ASP A 9 40.97 -15.78 -54.77
CA ASP A 9 42.25 -15.18 -55.18
C ASP A 9 42.83 -14.27 -54.06
N ASP A 10 44.14 -14.33 -53.86
CA ASP A 10 44.93 -13.47 -52.95
C ASP A 10 45.60 -12.35 -53.77
N ALA A 11 45.58 -11.11 -53.28
CA ALA A 11 46.57 -10.11 -53.68
C ALA A 11 46.73 -9.01 -52.62
N GLU A 12 47.90 -8.97 -52.00
CA GLU A 12 48.42 -7.84 -51.21
C GLU A 12 48.39 -6.54 -52.03
N ASN A 13 48.11 -5.38 -51.41
CA ASN A 13 49.24 -4.49 -51.07
C ASN A 13 48.90 -3.28 -50.17
N ASP A 14 49.96 -2.92 -49.45
CA ASP A 14 50.38 -1.60 -49.00
C ASP A 14 49.77 -0.92 -47.75
N ILE A 15 50.70 -0.43 -46.94
CA ILE A 15 50.50 0.19 -45.63
C ILE A 15 50.53 1.70 -45.84
N SER A 16 49.41 2.37 -45.58
CA SER A 16 49.41 3.80 -45.27
C SER A 16 48.81 4.03 -43.89
N VAL A 17 49.68 4.10 -42.88
CA VAL A 17 49.32 4.65 -41.57
C VAL A 17 49.08 6.15 -41.75
N GLN A 18 47.82 6.56 -41.76
CA GLN A 18 47.43 7.91 -41.36
C GLN A 18 46.49 7.79 -40.16
N SER A 19 46.94 8.36 -39.04
CA SER A 19 46.20 8.46 -37.80
C SER A 19 44.96 9.32 -37.99
N ASN A 20 43.80 8.79 -37.64
CA ASN A 20 42.68 9.58 -37.14
C ASN A 20 42.20 8.95 -35.84
N SER A 21 42.25 9.74 -34.77
CA SER A 21 41.72 9.42 -33.46
C SER A 21 40.22 9.62 -33.44
N SER A 22 39.45 8.54 -33.27
CA SER A 22 38.01 8.60 -33.01
C SER A 22 37.56 7.30 -32.35
N SER A 23 37.94 7.15 -31.07
CA SER A 23 37.46 6.10 -30.15
C SER A 23 36.90 6.80 -28.93
N ASN A 24 35.61 7.17 -29.00
CA ASN A 24 34.68 7.53 -27.90
C ASN A 24 33.37 8.06 -28.50
N GLN A 25 32.65 7.21 -29.22
CA GLN A 25 31.25 7.37 -29.64
C GLN A 25 30.69 5.93 -29.75
N ASN A 26 29.60 5.62 -29.06
CA ASN A 26 28.98 4.29 -28.84
C ASN A 26 29.37 3.57 -27.53
N LEU A 27 29.28 4.28 -26.40
CA LEU A 27 28.50 3.73 -25.29
C LEU A 27 27.08 4.31 -25.42
N ILE A 28 26.08 3.54 -25.01
CA ILE A 28 24.68 3.99 -25.03
C ILE A 28 24.57 5.09 -23.98
N GLN A 29 24.03 6.23 -24.38
CA GLN A 29 23.78 7.35 -23.50
C GLN A 29 22.48 7.03 -22.76
N GLU A 30 22.59 6.48 -21.55
CA GLU A 30 21.53 6.59 -20.56
C GLU A 30 21.30 8.09 -20.35
N GLU A 31 20.09 8.57 -20.65
CA GLU A 31 19.63 9.87 -20.17
C GLU A 31 19.39 9.71 -18.66
N ARG A 32 20.46 9.91 -17.88
CA ARG A 32 20.38 9.90 -16.42
C ARG A 32 19.72 11.18 -15.97
N GLU A 33 18.62 11.06 -15.25
CA GLU A 33 17.92 12.20 -14.70
C GLU A 33 18.75 12.87 -13.59
N PHE A 34 18.54 14.18 -13.44
CA PHE A 34 19.22 15.02 -12.46
C PHE A 34 18.28 16.13 -12.00
N VAL A 35 18.51 16.64 -10.79
CA VAL A 35 17.63 17.62 -10.14
C VAL A 35 17.70 18.96 -10.88
N GLY A 36 16.70 19.22 -11.73
CA GLY A 36 16.46 20.52 -12.37
C GLY A 36 17.70 21.14 -13.01
N ASN A 37 18.15 22.26 -12.44
CA ASN A 37 19.30 23.03 -12.90
C ASN A 37 20.54 22.88 -11.98
N GLU A 38 20.63 21.83 -11.17
CA GLU A 38 21.63 21.71 -10.10
C GLU A 38 22.93 21.03 -10.53
N LEU A 39 24.03 21.53 -9.96
CA LEU A 39 25.40 21.05 -10.14
C LEU A 39 26.05 20.74 -8.79
N ILE A 40 26.68 19.57 -8.69
CA ILE A 40 27.62 19.25 -7.62
C ILE A 40 29.00 19.76 -8.04
N VAL A 41 29.57 20.69 -7.27
CA VAL A 41 30.82 21.37 -7.61
C VAL A 41 31.85 21.24 -6.49
N LYS A 42 33.03 20.72 -6.84
CA LYS A 42 34.20 20.71 -5.96
C LYS A 42 35.18 21.79 -6.41
N LEU A 43 35.41 22.78 -5.55
CA LEU A 43 36.45 23.79 -5.78
C LEU A 43 37.83 23.25 -5.39
N SER A 44 38.82 23.46 -6.26
CA SER A 44 40.24 23.15 -6.01
C SER A 44 40.85 23.98 -4.87
N THR A 45 40.25 25.13 -4.54
CA THR A 45 40.54 25.97 -3.38
C THR A 45 39.29 26.75 -2.98
N GLU A 46 39.03 26.96 -1.68
CA GLU A 46 37.96 27.85 -1.21
C GLU A 46 37.99 29.21 -1.93
N MET A 47 36.82 29.67 -2.36
CA MET A 47 36.61 30.99 -2.94
C MET A 47 35.64 31.78 -2.06
N THR A 48 35.94 33.05 -1.80
CA THR A 48 35.00 33.92 -1.08
C THR A 48 33.80 34.28 -1.95
N PRO A 49 32.66 34.71 -1.39
CA PRO A 49 31.49 35.13 -2.19
C PRO A 49 31.77 36.24 -3.21
N THR A 50 32.82 37.06 -2.99
CA THR A 50 33.27 38.05 -3.98
C THR A 50 34.05 37.40 -5.12
N GLU A 51 34.86 36.38 -4.85
CA GLU A 51 35.61 35.64 -5.87
C GLU A 51 34.69 34.72 -6.69
N ILE A 52 33.61 34.19 -6.10
CA ILE A 52 32.53 33.49 -6.82
C ILE A 52 31.81 34.48 -7.76
N GLY A 53 31.46 35.67 -7.27
CA GLY A 53 30.91 36.76 -8.10
C GLY A 53 31.80 37.21 -9.26
N GLU A 54 33.13 37.25 -9.07
CA GLU A 54 34.08 37.51 -10.16
C GLU A 54 34.25 36.31 -11.11
N PHE A 55 34.03 35.09 -10.63
CA PHE A 55 34.13 33.84 -11.41
C PHE A 55 32.91 33.64 -12.32
N GLN A 56 31.69 33.83 -11.82
CA GLN A 56 30.47 33.73 -12.63
C GLN A 56 30.46 34.77 -13.78
N GLU A 57 30.94 36.00 -13.53
CA GLU A 57 31.18 37.00 -14.58
C GLU A 57 32.28 36.59 -15.60
N GLU A 58 33.29 35.82 -15.20
CA GLU A 58 34.39 35.36 -16.07
C GLU A 58 33.96 34.17 -16.96
N MET A 59 33.24 33.21 -16.38
CA MET A 59 32.78 32.01 -17.07
C MET A 59 31.54 32.29 -17.94
N GLY A 60 30.72 33.28 -17.58
CA GLY A 60 29.49 33.61 -18.30
C GLY A 60 28.36 32.61 -18.05
N VAL A 61 28.28 32.12 -16.81
CA VAL A 61 27.27 31.22 -16.27
C VAL A 61 26.82 31.85 -14.96
N ASP A 62 25.54 32.20 -14.81
CA ASP A 62 25.03 32.77 -13.56
C ASP A 62 24.66 31.62 -12.60
N ILE A 63 25.21 31.68 -11.38
CA ILE A 63 25.16 30.60 -10.40
C ILE A 63 24.74 31.09 -9.02
N SER A 64 23.88 30.31 -8.37
CA SER A 64 23.56 30.44 -6.96
C SER A 64 24.26 29.30 -6.19
N VAL A 65 24.78 29.56 -4.99
CA VAL A 65 25.29 28.48 -4.11
C VAL A 65 24.16 28.12 -3.15
N ILE A 66 23.57 26.95 -3.34
CA ILE A 66 22.45 26.44 -2.55
C ILE A 66 22.97 25.97 -1.18
N ASP A 67 23.98 25.09 -1.17
CA ASP A 67 24.53 24.51 0.05
C ASP A 67 26.03 24.14 -0.07
N THR A 68 26.67 23.77 1.03
CA THR A 68 28.05 23.26 1.09
C THR A 68 28.25 22.21 2.18
N THR A 69 28.70 21.03 1.77
CA THR A 69 29.00 19.89 2.65
C THR A 69 29.99 20.23 3.77
N GLN A 70 29.64 19.87 5.01
CA GLN A 70 30.32 20.35 6.23
C GLN A 70 31.79 19.91 6.41
N THR A 71 32.25 18.87 5.68
CA THR A 71 33.59 18.28 5.89
C THR A 71 34.37 17.96 4.61
N LEU A 72 33.71 18.05 3.45
CA LEU A 72 34.30 17.70 2.15
C LEU A 72 34.51 18.92 1.24
N ASP A 73 34.04 20.10 1.64
CA ASP A 73 34.02 21.35 0.86
C ASP A 73 33.56 21.16 -0.60
N ILE A 74 32.55 20.31 -0.79
CA ILE A 74 31.75 20.15 -2.01
C ILE A 74 30.53 21.07 -1.87
N GLN A 75 30.20 21.81 -2.93
CA GLN A 75 29.11 22.78 -2.98
C GLN A 75 28.01 22.28 -3.92
N LEU A 76 26.76 22.61 -3.59
CA LEU A 76 25.62 22.45 -4.49
C LEU A 76 25.31 23.82 -5.11
N TRP A 77 25.32 23.91 -6.44
CA TRP A 77 25.08 25.13 -7.19
C TRP A 77 23.83 25.02 -8.05
N GLU A 78 23.02 26.08 -8.13
CA GLU A 78 21.93 26.23 -9.10
C GLU A 78 22.44 27.03 -10.31
N VAL A 79 22.04 26.65 -11.52
CA VAL A 79 22.35 27.39 -12.76
C VAL A 79 21.11 28.18 -13.22
N GLU A 80 21.21 29.50 -13.32
CA GLU A 80 20.05 30.36 -13.61
C GLU A 80 19.84 30.67 -15.11
N ASP A 81 20.90 30.72 -15.93
CA ASP A 81 20.84 31.33 -17.28
C ASP A 81 21.25 30.44 -18.48
N VAL A 82 21.78 29.24 -18.23
CA VAL A 82 22.17 28.22 -19.24
C VAL A 82 21.72 26.83 -18.80
N SER A 83 21.83 25.81 -19.66
CA SER A 83 21.54 24.42 -19.24
C SER A 83 22.66 23.84 -18.36
N VAL A 84 22.35 22.78 -17.60
CA VAL A 84 23.31 22.01 -16.80
C VAL A 84 24.49 21.53 -17.65
N GLU A 85 24.24 21.03 -18.86
CA GLU A 85 25.27 20.57 -19.78
C GLU A 85 26.12 21.72 -20.34
N GLU A 86 25.51 22.87 -20.67
CA GLU A 86 26.23 24.07 -21.11
C GLU A 86 27.13 24.62 -19.99
N ALA A 87 26.65 24.62 -18.75
CA ALA A 87 27.44 25.00 -17.58
C ALA A 87 28.60 24.01 -17.34
N ILE A 88 28.38 22.70 -17.44
CA ILE A 88 29.44 21.69 -17.31
C ILE A 88 30.50 21.83 -18.40
N GLU A 89 30.13 22.05 -19.67
CA GLU A 89 31.10 22.26 -20.77
C GLU A 89 32.02 23.45 -20.50
N VAL A 90 31.49 24.51 -19.86
CA VAL A 90 32.24 25.72 -19.51
C VAL A 90 33.08 25.56 -18.22
N LEU A 91 32.51 24.96 -17.17
CA LEU A 91 33.12 24.88 -15.84
C LEU A 91 34.17 23.75 -15.72
N SER A 92 34.00 22.62 -16.40
CA SER A 92 34.84 21.43 -16.25
C SER A 92 36.30 21.59 -16.74
N ASP A 93 36.57 22.57 -17.60
CA ASP A 93 37.91 22.89 -18.11
C ASP A 93 38.66 23.96 -17.25
N ASP A 94 38.02 24.56 -16.23
CA ASP A 94 38.65 25.61 -15.42
C ASP A 94 39.52 25.07 -14.26
N PRO A 95 40.78 25.52 -14.10
CA PRO A 95 41.69 25.01 -13.08
C PRO A 95 41.34 25.37 -11.62
N ARG A 96 40.24 26.10 -11.37
CA ARG A 96 39.67 26.32 -10.03
C ARG A 96 38.63 25.25 -9.66
N ILE A 97 38.10 24.52 -10.63
CA ILE A 97 37.17 23.40 -10.44
C ILE A 97 37.99 22.10 -10.38
N GLU A 98 37.81 21.29 -9.33
CA GLU A 98 38.38 19.94 -9.24
C GLU A 98 37.50 18.94 -9.99
N TYR A 99 36.17 19.06 -9.81
CA TYR A 99 35.15 18.42 -10.64
C TYR A 99 33.83 19.20 -10.56
N VAL A 100 33.01 19.02 -11.60
CA VAL A 100 31.63 19.51 -11.70
C VAL A 100 30.81 18.45 -12.43
N GLU A 101 29.65 18.11 -11.87
CA GLU A 101 28.73 17.10 -12.40
C GLU A 101 27.28 17.48 -12.08
N PRO A 102 26.27 16.96 -12.79
CA PRO A 102 24.86 17.16 -12.44
C PRO A 102 24.57 16.59 -11.05
N ASN A 103 23.60 17.17 -10.34
CA ASN A 103 23.01 16.50 -9.17
C ASN A 103 22.12 15.34 -9.62
N PHE A 104 22.72 14.18 -9.93
CA PHE A 104 22.01 13.02 -10.46
C PHE A 104 20.96 12.50 -9.48
N ILE A 105 19.76 12.21 -10.02
CA ILE A 105 18.74 11.45 -9.30
C ILE A 105 19.17 9.98 -9.31
N GLY A 106 19.16 9.34 -8.15
CA GLY A 106 19.36 7.90 -8.06
C GLY A 106 18.13 7.16 -8.56
N SER A 107 18.32 6.19 -9.44
CA SER A 107 17.30 5.15 -9.66
C SER A 107 17.54 4.07 -8.62
N TYR A 108 16.59 3.90 -7.71
CA TYR A 108 16.37 2.58 -7.13
C TYR A 108 16.03 1.63 -8.29
N THR A 109 16.61 0.45 -8.29
CA THR A 109 16.26 -0.61 -9.24
C THR A 109 15.83 -1.77 -8.36
N GLU A 110 14.53 -2.02 -8.28
CA GLU A 110 13.99 -3.13 -7.49
C GLU A 110 14.68 -4.45 -7.90
N THR A 111 14.79 -5.38 -6.97
CA THR A 111 15.44 -6.66 -7.23
C THR A 111 14.61 -7.52 -8.19
N THR A 112 14.84 -7.36 -9.50
CA THR A 112 14.23 -8.21 -10.53
C THR A 112 15.01 -9.53 -10.67
N PRO A 113 14.37 -10.71 -10.50
CA PRO A 113 14.99 -12.00 -10.76
C PRO A 113 15.27 -12.20 -12.26
N ASN A 114 16.23 -13.07 -12.59
CA ASN A 114 16.63 -13.32 -13.98
C ASN A 114 15.81 -14.43 -14.69
N ASP A 115 14.72 -14.89 -14.04
CA ASP A 115 14.01 -16.10 -14.42
C ASP A 115 13.10 -15.88 -15.65
N PRO A 116 13.16 -16.72 -16.69
CA PRO A 116 12.65 -16.35 -18.03
C PRO A 116 11.14 -16.18 -18.17
N ARG A 117 10.37 -16.41 -17.10
CA ARG A 117 8.92 -16.21 -17.04
C ARG A 117 8.47 -15.31 -15.89
N PHE A 118 9.40 -14.56 -15.26
CA PHE A 118 9.06 -13.60 -14.20
C PHE A 118 7.96 -12.61 -14.66
N ASP A 119 8.05 -12.09 -15.89
CA ASP A 119 7.02 -11.23 -16.50
C ASP A 119 5.59 -11.84 -16.48
N GLU A 120 5.43 -13.16 -16.33
CA GLU A 120 4.11 -13.83 -16.28
C GLU A 120 3.58 -14.01 -14.83
N LEU A 121 4.35 -13.61 -13.81
CA LEU A 121 4.04 -13.77 -12.38
C LEU A 121 3.38 -12.50 -11.82
N TRP A 122 2.20 -12.16 -12.34
CA TRP A 122 1.49 -10.95 -11.93
C TRP A 122 1.32 -10.84 -10.41
N GLY A 123 1.04 -11.96 -9.72
CA GLY A 123 0.89 -11.96 -8.26
C GLY A 123 2.17 -11.68 -7.46
N LEU A 124 3.33 -11.54 -8.11
CA LEU A 124 4.60 -11.12 -7.50
C LEU A 124 5.02 -9.70 -7.94
N ASN A 125 4.66 -9.31 -9.16
CA ASN A 125 4.81 -7.96 -9.71
C ASN A 125 3.84 -7.80 -10.89
N ASN A 126 2.92 -6.85 -10.79
CA ASN A 126 1.88 -6.56 -11.76
C ASN A 126 2.08 -5.16 -12.35
N THR A 127 2.82 -5.10 -13.45
CA THR A 127 2.94 -3.89 -14.27
C THR A 127 1.74 -3.70 -15.24
N GLY A 128 0.56 -4.25 -14.90
CA GLY A 128 -0.61 -4.33 -15.79
C GLY A 128 -0.43 -5.27 -17.00
N GLN A 129 0.54 -6.19 -16.96
CA GLN A 129 0.97 -6.99 -18.11
C GLN A 129 0.00 -8.10 -18.53
N THR A 130 -0.88 -8.53 -17.63
CA THR A 130 -2.05 -9.39 -17.92
C THR A 130 -3.23 -8.63 -18.52
N GLY A 131 -3.25 -7.30 -18.37
CA GLY A 131 -4.39 -6.42 -18.63
C GLY A 131 -5.21 -6.05 -17.39
N GLY A 132 -4.71 -6.38 -16.19
CA GLY A 132 -5.22 -5.95 -14.90
C GLY A 132 -4.80 -4.51 -14.50
N THR A 133 -4.94 -4.19 -13.22
CA THR A 133 -4.48 -2.93 -12.61
C THR A 133 -2.97 -3.06 -12.30
N SER A 134 -2.20 -1.99 -12.46
CA SER A 134 -0.81 -1.96 -11.96
C SER A 134 -0.80 -1.92 -10.43
N ASP A 135 0.26 -2.38 -9.76
CA ASP A 135 0.36 -2.53 -8.27
C ASP A 135 -0.62 -3.53 -7.65
N ALA A 136 -1.42 -4.22 -8.47
CA ALA A 136 -2.26 -5.31 -7.99
C ALA A 136 -1.44 -6.61 -7.83
N ASP A 137 -0.46 -6.61 -6.93
CA ASP A 137 0.45 -7.71 -6.58
C ASP A 137 0.99 -7.61 -5.14
N ILE A 138 1.99 -8.39 -4.72
CA ILE A 138 2.42 -8.45 -3.31
C ILE A 138 3.70 -7.69 -2.99
N ASP A 139 4.19 -6.82 -3.88
CA ASP A 139 5.44 -6.06 -3.75
C ASP A 139 6.65 -6.98 -3.48
N ALA A 140 6.80 -8.04 -4.30
CA ALA A 140 7.87 -9.01 -4.09
C ALA A 140 9.27 -8.48 -4.46
N PRO A 141 9.50 -7.75 -5.58
CA PRO A 141 10.79 -7.13 -5.90
C PRO A 141 11.32 -6.16 -4.86
N GLU A 142 10.41 -5.39 -4.25
CA GLU A 142 10.64 -4.40 -3.21
C GLU A 142 11.04 -5.12 -1.90
N ALA A 143 10.29 -6.16 -1.54
CA ALA A 143 10.64 -7.07 -0.46
C ALA A 143 12.01 -7.75 -0.64
N TRP A 144 12.37 -8.11 -1.87
CA TRP A 144 13.64 -8.78 -2.19
C TRP A 144 14.88 -7.87 -2.04
N ASP A 145 14.72 -6.54 -2.03
CA ASP A 145 15.79 -5.63 -1.60
C ASP A 145 16.09 -5.73 -0.09
N ILE A 146 15.14 -6.23 0.72
CA ILE A 146 15.30 -6.50 2.15
C ILE A 146 15.79 -7.93 2.39
N GLN A 147 15.09 -8.92 1.82
CA GLN A 147 15.27 -10.35 2.05
C GLN A 147 14.74 -11.19 0.87
N THR A 148 15.61 -11.97 0.21
CA THR A 148 15.23 -12.90 -0.87
C THR A 148 14.89 -14.31 -0.38
N GLY A 149 15.40 -14.72 0.78
CA GLY A 149 15.24 -16.09 1.28
C GLY A 149 16.47 -16.63 2.00
N ASN A 150 16.24 -17.63 2.85
CA ASN A 150 17.25 -18.57 3.35
C ASN A 150 16.56 -19.87 3.80
N ASP A 151 17.36 -20.80 4.37
CA ASP A 151 17.06 -22.19 4.76
C ASP A 151 15.88 -22.41 5.77
N VAL A 152 14.77 -21.67 5.68
CA VAL A 152 13.54 -21.83 6.47
C VAL A 152 12.78 -23.06 5.98
N ILE A 153 12.45 -23.97 6.89
CA ILE A 153 11.74 -25.21 6.57
C ILE A 153 10.24 -24.93 6.45
N VAL A 154 9.69 -25.15 5.25
CA VAL A 154 8.26 -24.99 4.94
C VAL A 154 7.63 -26.36 4.70
N GLY A 155 6.62 -26.71 5.51
CA GLY A 155 5.82 -27.92 5.30
C GLY A 155 4.69 -27.69 4.30
N ILE A 156 4.54 -28.54 3.29
CA ILE A 156 3.38 -28.47 2.37
C ILE A 156 2.53 -29.72 2.54
N LEU A 157 1.31 -29.56 3.07
CA LEU A 157 0.36 -30.65 3.26
C LEU A 157 -0.54 -30.76 2.01
N ASP A 158 -0.15 -31.59 1.03
CA ASP A 158 -0.85 -31.64 -0.26
C ASP A 158 -0.74 -33.02 -0.98
N SER A 159 -0.84 -33.06 -2.31
CA SER A 159 -0.86 -34.28 -3.13
C SER A 159 0.49 -34.94 -3.40
N GLY A 160 1.59 -34.27 -3.03
CA GLY A 160 2.97 -34.65 -3.34
C GLY A 160 3.74 -33.51 -4.02
N ILE A 161 5.00 -33.77 -4.38
CA ILE A 161 5.87 -32.87 -5.14
C ILE A 161 6.63 -33.66 -6.23
N ASP A 162 6.89 -33.06 -7.40
CA ASP A 162 7.88 -33.59 -8.34
C ASP A 162 9.29 -33.30 -7.81
N VAL A 163 9.88 -34.29 -7.12
CA VAL A 163 11.24 -34.19 -6.54
C VAL A 163 12.36 -34.07 -7.59
N ASN A 164 12.03 -34.07 -8.88
CA ASN A 164 12.96 -33.88 -10.00
C ASN A 164 12.63 -32.63 -10.82
N HIS A 165 11.75 -31.74 -10.33
CA HIS A 165 11.44 -30.49 -10.99
C HIS A 165 12.64 -29.52 -10.90
N ILE A 166 13.10 -29.03 -12.05
CA ILE A 166 14.35 -28.27 -12.17
C ILE A 166 14.36 -26.95 -11.37
N ASP A 167 13.19 -26.32 -11.18
CA ASP A 167 13.02 -25.11 -10.34
C ASP A 167 12.84 -25.41 -8.84
N LEU A 168 12.61 -26.65 -8.44
CA LEU A 168 12.35 -27.01 -7.04
C LEU A 168 13.48 -27.82 -6.41
N VAL A 169 14.25 -28.56 -7.22
CA VAL A 169 15.18 -29.60 -6.74
C VAL A 169 16.26 -29.10 -5.77
N ASP A 170 16.73 -27.86 -5.95
CA ASP A 170 17.73 -27.25 -5.06
C ASP A 170 17.09 -26.71 -3.76
N ASN A 171 15.78 -26.47 -3.76
CA ASN A 171 14.97 -26.00 -2.61
C ASN A 171 14.22 -27.14 -1.90
N LEU A 172 14.47 -28.40 -2.23
CA LEU A 172 13.88 -29.53 -1.52
C LEU A 172 14.55 -29.73 -0.16
N TRP A 173 13.77 -29.63 0.92
CA TRP A 173 14.21 -30.06 2.24
C TRP A 173 14.75 -31.49 2.18
N THR A 174 15.87 -31.74 2.86
CA THR A 174 16.50 -33.07 2.90
C THR A 174 16.71 -33.49 4.35
N ASN A 175 16.07 -34.57 4.81
CA ASN A 175 16.23 -35.08 6.17
C ASN A 175 17.73 -35.36 6.46
N PRO A 176 18.39 -34.61 7.37
CA PRO A 176 19.82 -34.77 7.65
C PRO A 176 20.14 -36.03 8.47
N GLY A 177 19.12 -36.72 8.97
CA GLY A 177 19.21 -37.98 9.70
C GLY A 177 19.23 -39.24 8.81
N GLU A 178 18.66 -39.17 7.60
CA GLU A 178 18.37 -40.34 6.76
C GLU A 178 19.47 -40.70 5.74
N ILE A 179 19.57 -41.98 5.38
CA ILE A 179 20.47 -42.46 4.32
C ILE A 179 19.65 -43.05 3.17
N ALA A 180 19.22 -42.17 2.27
CA ALA A 180 18.37 -42.41 1.11
C ALA A 180 18.45 -43.81 0.45
N GLY A 181 17.32 -44.52 0.48
CA GLY A 181 17.06 -45.76 -0.26
C GLY A 181 17.71 -46.99 0.36
N ASN A 182 17.95 -47.01 1.67
CA ASN A 182 18.55 -48.13 2.37
C ASN A 182 17.51 -49.08 3.03
N GLY A 183 16.26 -48.64 3.18
CA GLY A 183 15.16 -49.39 3.80
C GLY A 183 15.19 -49.42 5.33
N ILE A 184 15.72 -48.38 5.98
CA ILE A 184 15.91 -48.24 7.43
C ILE A 184 15.52 -46.82 7.85
N ASP A 185 14.74 -46.74 8.92
CA ASP A 185 14.55 -45.57 9.79
C ASP A 185 15.87 -45.33 10.56
N ASP A 186 16.75 -44.47 10.02
CA ASP A 186 18.11 -44.23 10.50
C ASP A 186 18.15 -43.20 11.65
N ASP A 187 17.25 -42.23 11.67
CA ASP A 187 17.13 -41.22 12.73
C ASP A 187 16.25 -41.66 13.93
N ASN A 188 15.44 -42.70 13.74
CA ASN A 188 14.46 -43.24 14.69
C ASN A 188 13.26 -42.32 14.99
N ASN A 189 12.85 -41.51 14.00
CA ASN A 189 11.62 -40.74 13.99
C ASN A 189 10.35 -41.63 13.78
N GLY A 190 10.52 -42.81 13.19
CA GLY A 190 9.47 -43.81 12.96
C GLY A 190 9.00 -43.97 11.51
N TYR A 191 9.50 -43.13 10.62
CA TYR A 191 9.35 -43.16 9.17
C TYR A 191 10.63 -43.73 8.54
N VAL A 192 10.58 -44.26 7.32
CA VAL A 192 11.69 -45.02 6.70
C VAL A 192 12.03 -44.39 5.37
N ASP A 193 13.30 -44.00 5.15
CA ASP A 193 13.76 -43.33 3.93
C ASP A 193 12.98 -42.01 3.63
N ASP A 194 12.52 -41.26 4.66
CA ASP A 194 11.74 -40.00 4.54
C ASP A 194 12.59 -38.78 4.11
N VAL A 195 13.37 -38.97 3.04
CA VAL A 195 14.46 -38.08 2.61
C VAL A 195 13.97 -36.66 2.28
N ASN A 196 12.82 -36.51 1.62
CA ASN A 196 12.28 -35.20 1.22
C ASN A 196 10.87 -34.96 1.80
N GLY A 197 10.60 -35.60 2.94
CA GLY A 197 9.26 -35.76 3.51
C GLY A 197 8.69 -37.16 3.26
N TYR A 198 7.37 -37.32 3.36
CA TYR A 198 6.73 -38.64 3.48
C TYR A 198 5.27 -38.68 2.95
N ASP A 199 4.80 -39.85 2.51
CA ASP A 199 3.39 -40.11 2.18
C ASP A 199 2.63 -40.71 3.37
N PHE A 200 1.93 -39.84 4.09
CA PHE A 200 1.07 -40.20 5.23
C PHE A 200 -0.27 -40.83 4.80
N GLY A 201 -0.66 -40.71 3.53
CA GLY A 201 -1.85 -41.36 2.97
C GLY A 201 -1.61 -42.84 2.66
N ASN A 202 -0.43 -43.18 2.14
CA ASN A 202 -0.04 -44.55 1.80
C ASN A 202 0.85 -45.26 2.85
N ASP A 203 1.44 -44.54 3.81
CA ASP A 203 2.40 -45.04 4.81
C ASP A 203 3.70 -45.54 4.16
N ASP A 204 4.28 -44.71 3.26
CA ASP A 204 5.54 -44.98 2.57
C ASP A 204 6.32 -43.68 2.18
N PRO A 205 7.59 -43.76 1.78
CA PRO A 205 8.44 -42.59 1.52
C PRO A 205 8.39 -42.11 0.06
N ASP A 206 7.25 -42.21 -0.63
CA ASP A 206 7.08 -41.73 -2.01
C ASP A 206 6.32 -40.39 -2.05
N PRO A 207 6.99 -39.23 -1.89
CA PRO A 207 6.33 -37.92 -1.94
C PRO A 207 5.89 -37.51 -3.36
N GLU A 208 6.08 -38.34 -4.39
CA GLU A 208 5.83 -37.98 -5.81
C GLU A 208 4.39 -37.49 -6.06
N ASP A 209 4.28 -36.37 -6.78
CA ASP A 209 2.98 -35.76 -7.10
C ASP A 209 2.24 -36.46 -8.25
N ASN A 210 1.24 -37.27 -7.88
CA ASN A 210 0.35 -37.94 -8.82
C ASN A 210 -0.85 -37.08 -9.27
N TYR A 211 -1.02 -35.87 -8.72
CA TYR A 211 -2.22 -35.03 -8.92
C TYR A 211 -1.92 -33.55 -9.31
N VAL A 212 -0.65 -33.18 -9.44
CA VAL A 212 -0.08 -31.89 -9.90
C VAL A 212 -0.29 -30.67 -9.00
N HIS A 213 -1.11 -30.78 -7.96
CA HIS A 213 -1.52 -29.63 -7.13
C HIS A 213 -0.43 -29.21 -6.15
N GLY A 214 0.15 -30.14 -5.39
CA GLY A 214 1.22 -29.85 -4.43
C GLY A 214 2.50 -29.32 -5.08
N THR A 215 2.83 -29.75 -6.31
CA THR A 215 3.94 -29.18 -7.08
C THR A 215 3.68 -27.72 -7.50
N HIS A 216 2.43 -27.35 -7.78
CA HIS A 216 2.05 -25.97 -8.13
C HIS A 216 2.16 -25.04 -6.91
N VAL A 217 1.61 -25.49 -5.78
CA VAL A 217 1.77 -24.83 -4.47
C VAL A 217 3.25 -24.62 -4.11
N ALA A 218 4.09 -25.65 -4.31
CA ALA A 218 5.52 -25.60 -4.01
C ALA A 218 6.27 -24.51 -4.81
N GLY A 219 5.99 -24.37 -6.11
CA GLY A 219 6.63 -23.35 -6.93
C GLY A 219 6.23 -21.91 -6.58
N THR A 220 4.99 -21.68 -6.14
CA THR A 220 4.55 -20.35 -5.71
C THR A 220 5.21 -19.94 -4.39
N ILE A 221 5.46 -20.89 -3.48
CA ILE A 221 6.22 -20.65 -2.26
C ILE A 221 7.70 -20.39 -2.60
N ALA A 222 8.35 -21.37 -3.26
CA ALA A 222 9.80 -21.38 -3.43
C ALA A 222 10.30 -22.17 -4.65
N ALA A 223 9.79 -21.86 -5.85
CA ALA A 223 10.61 -22.05 -7.04
C ALA A 223 11.85 -21.16 -6.93
N GLN A 224 13.02 -21.73 -7.22
CA GLN A 224 14.30 -21.09 -6.94
C GLN A 224 14.52 -19.86 -7.81
N GLY A 225 14.61 -18.69 -7.17
CA GLY A 225 14.81 -17.42 -7.87
C GLY A 225 16.24 -17.20 -8.38
N ASN A 226 16.35 -16.36 -9.42
CA ASN A 226 17.58 -15.89 -10.02
C ASN A 226 18.48 -17.01 -10.60
N ASN A 227 17.90 -18.18 -10.91
CA ASN A 227 18.61 -19.37 -11.40
C ASN A 227 18.65 -19.47 -12.94
N ASN A 228 17.93 -18.60 -13.64
CA ASN A 228 17.78 -18.49 -15.10
C ASN A 228 16.95 -19.67 -15.68
N ILE A 229 15.97 -20.14 -14.92
CA ILE A 229 15.06 -21.23 -15.26
C ILE A 229 13.63 -20.81 -14.90
N GLY A 230 12.64 -21.40 -15.57
CA GLY A 230 11.22 -21.30 -15.24
C GLY A 230 10.69 -19.99 -14.63
N VAL A 231 10.30 -20.07 -13.36
CA VAL A 231 9.63 -19.06 -12.53
C VAL A 231 10.37 -18.92 -11.20
N THR A 232 10.03 -17.91 -10.39
CA THR A 232 10.43 -17.85 -8.98
C THR A 232 9.21 -17.97 -8.07
N GLY A 233 9.40 -18.47 -6.87
CA GLY A 233 8.46 -18.31 -5.77
C GLY A 233 8.69 -16.99 -5.03
N VAL A 234 7.87 -16.74 -4.01
CA VAL A 234 8.02 -15.60 -3.09
C VAL A 234 9.35 -15.66 -2.33
N ASN A 235 9.77 -16.85 -1.88
CA ASN A 235 11.07 -17.06 -1.22
C ASN A 235 11.98 -17.88 -2.13
N TRP A 236 13.17 -17.36 -2.45
CA TRP A 236 14.05 -17.96 -3.46
C TRP A 236 14.79 -19.21 -2.97
N ASP A 237 14.95 -19.41 -1.66
CA ASP A 237 15.87 -20.39 -1.07
C ASP A 237 15.27 -21.18 0.13
N ALA A 238 13.95 -21.19 0.33
CA ALA A 238 13.30 -21.96 1.41
C ALA A 238 13.38 -23.49 1.21
N GLU A 239 13.49 -24.25 2.31
CA GLU A 239 13.54 -25.72 2.30
C GLU A 239 12.14 -26.34 2.31
N ILE A 240 11.66 -26.81 1.16
CA ILE A 240 10.34 -27.42 0.97
C ILE A 240 10.30 -28.87 1.47
N MET A 241 9.55 -29.11 2.55
CA MET A 241 9.26 -30.44 3.11
C MET A 241 7.89 -30.92 2.63
N MET A 242 7.85 -32.00 1.84
CA MET A 242 6.58 -32.52 1.30
C MET A 242 5.88 -33.48 2.26
N LEU A 243 4.69 -33.08 2.72
CA LEU A 243 3.87 -33.82 3.66
C LEU A 243 2.63 -34.34 2.92
N LYS A 244 2.79 -35.41 2.15
CA LYS A 244 1.75 -35.90 1.24
C LYS A 244 0.61 -36.55 2.04
N ILE A 245 -0.61 -36.03 1.88
CA ILE A 245 -1.80 -36.42 2.68
C ILE A 245 -2.88 -37.17 1.87
N GLY A 246 -2.58 -37.56 0.62
CA GLY A 246 -3.38 -38.49 -0.18
C GLY A 246 -3.38 -38.22 -1.70
N ASP A 247 -3.35 -39.27 -2.51
CA ASP A 247 -3.29 -39.19 -3.99
C ASP A 247 -4.52 -38.59 -4.68
N PHE A 248 -5.68 -38.55 -4.00
CA PHE A 248 -6.97 -38.15 -4.59
C PHE A 248 -7.76 -37.16 -3.72
N GLY A 249 -7.09 -36.53 -2.75
CA GLY A 249 -7.68 -35.60 -1.79
C GLY A 249 -7.19 -35.87 -0.34
N PRO A 250 -7.41 -34.91 0.57
CA PRO A 250 -6.85 -34.93 1.92
C PRO A 250 -7.48 -36.00 2.81
N GLU A 251 -6.66 -36.86 3.42
CA GLU A 251 -7.11 -37.74 4.51
C GLU A 251 -6.87 -37.07 5.89
N THR A 252 -7.95 -36.84 6.64
CA THR A 252 -7.88 -36.09 7.92
C THR A 252 -6.92 -36.69 8.95
N PHE A 253 -6.69 -38.00 8.94
CA PHE A 253 -5.72 -38.62 9.85
C PHE A 253 -4.28 -38.51 9.34
N ALA A 254 -4.06 -38.61 8.03
CA ALA A 254 -2.78 -38.34 7.40
C ALA A 254 -2.34 -36.88 7.66
N ALA A 255 -3.26 -35.92 7.55
CA ALA A 255 -3.01 -34.52 7.88
C ALA A 255 -2.61 -34.30 9.36
N ILE A 256 -3.22 -35.04 10.30
CA ILE A 256 -2.81 -34.97 11.73
C ILE A 256 -1.39 -35.52 11.91
N GLN A 257 -1.05 -36.65 11.29
CA GLN A 257 0.31 -37.21 11.36
C GLN A 257 1.36 -36.32 10.68
N ALA A 258 0.99 -35.70 9.55
CA ALA A 258 1.82 -34.75 8.82
C ALA A 258 2.16 -33.52 9.67
N LEU A 259 1.20 -32.95 10.40
CA LEU A 259 1.44 -31.84 11.33
C LEU A 259 2.38 -32.24 12.48
N GLU A 260 2.15 -33.40 13.11
CA GLU A 260 3.04 -33.91 14.17
C GLU A 260 4.47 -34.14 13.65
N TYR A 261 4.64 -34.65 12.42
CA TYR A 261 5.94 -34.84 11.78
C TYR A 261 6.60 -33.51 11.37
N GLY A 262 5.83 -32.56 10.83
CA GLY A 262 6.33 -31.24 10.44
C GLY A 262 7.00 -30.53 11.62
N VAL A 263 6.35 -30.50 12.79
CA VAL A 263 6.96 -29.97 14.02
C VAL A 263 8.17 -30.79 14.45
N LEU A 264 8.10 -32.13 14.39
CA LEU A 264 9.22 -33.00 14.77
C LEU A 264 10.49 -32.74 13.95
N MET A 265 10.32 -32.42 12.66
CA MET A 265 11.41 -32.15 11.72
C MET A 265 11.74 -30.65 11.56
N GLY A 266 11.03 -29.76 12.25
CA GLY A 266 11.35 -28.34 12.35
C GLY A 266 10.69 -27.42 11.33
N ALA A 267 9.63 -27.85 10.64
CA ALA A 267 8.84 -26.97 9.77
C ALA A 267 8.15 -25.87 10.59
N GLN A 268 8.48 -24.59 10.30
CA GLN A 268 8.02 -23.43 11.07
C GLN A 268 6.66 -22.91 10.58
N VAL A 269 6.34 -23.13 9.30
CA VAL A 269 5.06 -22.80 8.68
C VAL A 269 4.58 -23.96 7.82
N THR A 270 3.26 -24.12 7.74
CA THR A 270 2.62 -25.09 6.84
C THR A 270 1.66 -24.44 5.86
N ASN A 271 1.71 -24.85 4.59
CA ASN A 271 0.68 -24.56 3.61
C ASN A 271 -0.39 -25.65 3.59
N ASN A 272 -1.67 -25.24 3.68
CA ASN A 272 -2.82 -26.14 3.75
C ASN A 272 -3.89 -25.74 2.72
N SER A 273 -3.61 -26.01 1.44
CA SER A 273 -4.46 -25.70 0.28
C SER A 273 -5.63 -26.70 0.07
N TRP A 274 -6.30 -27.12 1.14
CA TRP A 274 -7.29 -28.21 1.12
C TRP A 274 -8.42 -28.03 2.14
N THR A 275 -9.54 -28.75 1.94
CA THR A 275 -10.69 -28.69 2.87
C THR A 275 -11.21 -30.07 3.28
N VAL A 276 -11.76 -30.15 4.50
CA VAL A 276 -12.36 -31.35 5.09
C VAL A 276 -13.62 -30.98 5.92
N PRO A 277 -14.49 -31.95 6.25
CA PRO A 277 -15.53 -31.73 7.27
C PRO A 277 -14.94 -31.42 8.65
N ASP A 278 -15.70 -30.72 9.50
CA ASP A 278 -15.38 -30.43 10.90
C ASP A 278 -14.85 -31.68 11.64
N SER A 279 -13.67 -31.53 12.24
CA SER A 279 -12.96 -32.59 12.93
C SER A 279 -12.29 -32.04 14.19
N GLN A 280 -12.89 -32.35 15.34
CA GLN A 280 -12.33 -32.05 16.67
C GLN A 280 -10.88 -32.52 16.83
N ALA A 281 -10.49 -33.65 16.22
CA ALA A 281 -9.13 -34.17 16.28
C ALA A 281 -8.15 -33.35 15.42
N LEU A 282 -8.59 -32.82 14.28
CA LEU A 282 -7.77 -31.93 13.47
C LEU A 282 -7.60 -30.57 14.16
N ARG A 283 -8.67 -30.02 14.75
CA ARG A 283 -8.56 -28.77 15.54
C ARG A 283 -7.63 -28.94 16.74
N GLU A 284 -7.68 -30.08 17.43
CA GLU A 284 -6.74 -30.39 18.52
C GLU A 284 -5.29 -30.53 18.03
N ALA A 285 -5.05 -31.05 16.82
CA ALA A 285 -3.71 -31.14 16.23
C ALA A 285 -3.16 -29.77 15.81
N ILE A 286 -3.96 -28.94 15.12
CA ILE A 286 -3.54 -27.60 14.69
C ILE A 286 -3.23 -26.70 15.90
N ALA A 287 -4.06 -26.79 16.96
CA ALA A 287 -3.79 -26.09 18.21
C ALA A 287 -2.51 -26.60 18.90
N ALA A 288 -2.23 -27.91 18.85
CA ALA A 288 -1.05 -28.49 19.47
C ALA A 288 0.26 -28.10 18.77
N VAL A 289 0.27 -27.95 17.44
CA VAL A 289 1.46 -27.45 16.71
C VAL A 289 1.64 -25.93 16.87
N GLY A 290 0.56 -25.18 17.09
CA GLY A 290 0.62 -23.75 17.42
C GLY A 290 1.31 -23.46 18.76
N GLU A 291 1.14 -24.34 19.76
CA GLU A 291 1.88 -24.25 21.04
C GLU A 291 3.39 -24.56 20.91
N GLU A 292 3.83 -25.04 19.74
CA GLU A 292 5.24 -25.21 19.36
C GLU A 292 5.65 -24.17 18.28
N GLU A 293 4.92 -23.06 18.19
CA GLU A 293 5.13 -21.90 17.27
C GLU A 293 5.00 -22.20 15.76
N GLN A 294 4.35 -23.31 15.37
CA GLN A 294 4.08 -23.59 13.96
C GLN A 294 2.85 -22.82 13.44
N LEU A 295 3.06 -22.00 12.41
CA LEU A 295 1.98 -21.34 11.67
C LEU A 295 1.26 -22.31 10.72
N PHE A 296 -0.06 -22.19 10.66
CA PHE A 296 -0.94 -22.99 9.82
C PHE A 296 -1.67 -22.07 8.83
N VAL A 297 -1.11 -21.88 7.64
CA VAL A 297 -1.76 -21.07 6.60
C VAL A 297 -2.72 -21.96 5.82
N ALA A 298 -3.96 -21.50 5.65
CA ALA A 298 -5.07 -22.28 5.14
C ALA A 298 -5.86 -21.53 4.07
N ALA A 299 -6.18 -22.22 2.98
CA ALA A 299 -7.01 -21.68 1.90
C ALA A 299 -8.49 -21.55 2.35
N ALA A 300 -9.08 -20.35 2.25
CA ALA A 300 -10.42 -20.06 2.79
C ALA A 300 -11.57 -20.88 2.16
N GLY A 301 -11.41 -21.33 0.91
CA GLY A 301 -12.38 -22.14 0.17
C GLY A 301 -12.75 -21.54 -1.19
N ASN A 302 -13.29 -22.38 -2.08
CA ASN A 302 -13.61 -22.05 -3.47
C ASN A 302 -15.12 -22.21 -3.78
N ASP A 303 -15.99 -21.85 -2.84
CA ASP A 303 -17.45 -21.90 -2.99
C ASP A 303 -18.02 -20.49 -3.27
N PHE A 304 -18.36 -20.21 -4.54
CA PHE A 304 -18.93 -18.93 -5.00
C PHE A 304 -19.96 -18.32 -4.03
N GLY A 305 -19.62 -17.17 -3.44
CA GLY A 305 -20.48 -16.43 -2.51
C GLY A 305 -20.67 -17.07 -1.12
N ASN A 306 -19.77 -17.96 -0.69
CA ASN A 306 -19.82 -18.56 0.63
C ASN A 306 -19.09 -17.68 1.67
N ASP A 307 -19.90 -17.06 2.52
CA ASP A 307 -19.47 -16.51 3.80
C ASP A 307 -19.17 -17.64 4.81
N ASN A 308 -17.91 -17.71 5.27
CA ASN A 308 -17.39 -18.67 6.24
C ASN A 308 -17.89 -18.41 7.68
N ASP A 309 -18.20 -17.17 8.06
CA ASP A 309 -18.79 -16.84 9.37
C ASP A 309 -20.19 -17.46 9.50
N LEU A 310 -20.90 -17.59 8.37
CA LEU A 310 -22.22 -18.23 8.27
C LEU A 310 -22.14 -19.73 7.92
N ASN A 311 -21.19 -20.12 7.07
CA ASN A 311 -21.05 -21.47 6.54
C ASN A 311 -19.56 -21.90 6.54
N PRO A 312 -19.00 -22.27 7.69
CA PRO A 312 -17.57 -22.54 7.86
C PRO A 312 -16.97 -23.54 6.86
N ARG A 313 -15.69 -23.38 6.55
CA ARG A 313 -14.85 -24.35 5.83
C ARG A 313 -13.61 -24.67 6.64
N TYR A 314 -13.42 -25.95 6.94
CA TYR A 314 -12.30 -26.41 7.75
C TYR A 314 -11.19 -26.94 6.84
N PRO A 315 -9.91 -26.69 7.17
CA PRO A 315 -9.43 -26.16 8.45
C PRO A 315 -9.50 -24.63 8.64
N ALA A 316 -9.63 -23.84 7.57
CA ALA A 316 -9.49 -22.37 7.60
C ALA A 316 -10.36 -21.64 8.64
N SER A 317 -11.62 -22.05 8.83
CA SER A 317 -12.55 -21.44 9.81
C SER A 317 -12.42 -21.99 11.25
N TYR A 318 -11.30 -22.61 11.64
CA TYR A 318 -11.05 -22.89 13.06
C TYR A 318 -10.56 -21.63 13.78
N ASP A 319 -11.26 -21.25 14.84
CA ASP A 319 -10.90 -20.19 15.79
C ASP A 319 -9.66 -20.62 16.61
N LEU A 320 -8.46 -20.37 16.05
CA LEU A 320 -7.13 -20.68 16.60
C LEU A 320 -6.12 -19.61 16.17
N ASP A 321 -5.37 -19.08 17.14
CA ASP A 321 -4.47 -17.93 16.93
C ASP A 321 -3.35 -18.18 15.92
N ASN A 322 -2.91 -19.44 15.74
CA ASN A 322 -1.85 -19.83 14.81
C ASN A 322 -2.33 -20.13 13.37
N ILE A 323 -3.60 -19.90 13.05
CA ILE A 323 -4.13 -20.04 11.68
C ILE A 323 -4.08 -18.69 10.97
N ILE A 324 -3.66 -18.70 9.70
CA ILE A 324 -3.88 -17.59 8.76
C ILE A 324 -4.78 -18.10 7.62
N SER A 325 -6.00 -17.58 7.54
CA SER A 325 -7.07 -17.98 6.61
C SER A 325 -7.09 -17.05 5.40
N VAL A 326 -6.85 -17.57 4.19
CA VAL A 326 -6.47 -16.77 3.01
C VAL A 326 -7.53 -16.83 1.91
N ALA A 327 -8.09 -15.68 1.56
CA ALA A 327 -8.93 -15.46 0.37
C ALA A 327 -8.08 -15.25 -0.90
N ALA A 328 -8.69 -15.42 -2.06
CA ALA A 328 -8.05 -15.17 -3.36
C ALA A 328 -8.48 -13.82 -3.95
N THR A 329 -7.51 -13.02 -4.39
CA THR A 329 -7.72 -11.82 -5.24
C THR A 329 -7.39 -12.12 -6.70
N ASP A 330 -7.91 -11.27 -7.60
CA ASP A 330 -7.56 -11.22 -9.02
C ASP A 330 -6.60 -10.07 -9.36
N ASP A 331 -6.15 -10.01 -10.61
CA ASP A 331 -5.17 -9.03 -11.13
C ASP A 331 -5.72 -7.58 -11.22
N ASN A 332 -6.87 -7.31 -10.62
CA ASN A 332 -7.47 -5.97 -10.46
C ASN A 332 -7.83 -5.70 -9.00
N ASP A 333 -7.24 -6.41 -8.04
CA ASP A 333 -7.51 -6.32 -6.59
C ASP A 333 -8.97 -6.50 -6.19
N ARG A 334 -9.70 -7.32 -6.93
CA ARG A 334 -11.03 -7.79 -6.54
C ARG A 334 -10.91 -9.13 -5.83
N LEU A 335 -11.74 -9.35 -4.81
CA LEU A 335 -12.03 -10.71 -4.36
C LEU A 335 -12.46 -11.59 -5.56
N ALA A 336 -11.76 -12.69 -5.78
CA ALA A 336 -12.06 -13.60 -6.87
C ALA A 336 -13.46 -14.23 -6.70
N ASP A 337 -14.25 -14.30 -7.78
CA ASP A 337 -15.64 -14.80 -7.80
C ASP A 337 -15.85 -16.13 -7.02
N PHE A 338 -14.87 -17.03 -7.05
CA PHE A 338 -14.94 -18.33 -6.38
C PHE A 338 -14.54 -18.29 -4.90
N SER A 339 -13.83 -17.26 -4.44
CA SER A 339 -13.27 -17.21 -3.09
C SER A 339 -14.37 -17.18 -2.04
N ASN A 340 -14.15 -17.91 -0.96
CA ASN A 340 -14.88 -17.67 0.28
C ASN A 340 -14.41 -16.34 0.91
N LEU A 341 -15.30 -15.76 1.70
CA LEU A 341 -15.06 -14.56 2.53
C LEU A 341 -15.44 -14.87 3.99
N GLY A 342 -15.14 -13.98 4.93
CA GLY A 342 -15.58 -14.08 6.32
C GLY A 342 -14.96 -12.99 7.18
N ALA A 343 -15.76 -12.02 7.60
CA ALA A 343 -15.31 -10.84 8.34
C ALA A 343 -14.59 -11.16 9.66
N THR A 344 -14.80 -12.36 10.21
CA THR A 344 -14.09 -12.83 11.42
C THR A 344 -13.40 -14.19 11.25
N SER A 345 -13.49 -14.82 10.06
CA SER A 345 -12.94 -16.17 9.80
C SER A 345 -12.07 -16.31 8.55
N VAL A 346 -11.83 -15.20 7.85
CA VAL A 346 -10.86 -15.08 6.75
C VAL A 346 -10.00 -13.85 7.03
N ASP A 347 -8.70 -14.04 7.19
CA ASP A 347 -7.82 -13.03 7.74
C ASP A 347 -7.43 -11.96 6.69
N LEU A 348 -7.07 -12.38 5.47
CA LEU A 348 -6.65 -11.48 4.37
C LEU A 348 -6.87 -12.09 2.98
N GLY A 349 -6.72 -11.26 1.94
CA GLY A 349 -6.60 -11.70 0.53
C GLY A 349 -5.15 -11.86 0.06
N ALA A 350 -4.93 -12.71 -0.94
CA ALA A 350 -3.67 -12.79 -1.70
C ALA A 350 -3.92 -13.26 -3.15
N PRO A 351 -3.01 -13.00 -4.11
CA PRO A 351 -3.20 -13.37 -5.52
C PRO A 351 -3.53 -14.85 -5.73
N GLY A 352 -4.68 -15.12 -6.35
CA GLY A 352 -5.21 -16.48 -6.50
C GLY A 352 -5.90 -16.77 -7.83
N VAL A 353 -5.85 -15.87 -8.81
CA VAL A 353 -6.44 -16.06 -10.14
C VAL A 353 -5.37 -16.15 -11.22
N ASP A 354 -5.40 -17.22 -12.02
CA ASP A 354 -4.49 -17.45 -13.14
C ASP A 354 -3.02 -17.27 -12.70
N ILE A 355 -2.67 -17.94 -11.60
CA ILE A 355 -1.33 -17.97 -11.02
C ILE A 355 -0.50 -19.03 -11.73
N LEU A 356 0.61 -18.60 -12.32
CA LEU A 356 1.58 -19.47 -12.97
C LEU A 356 2.50 -20.10 -11.92
N SER A 357 2.70 -21.42 -12.00
CA SER A 357 3.70 -22.11 -11.17
C SER A 357 4.17 -23.43 -11.80
N THR A 358 5.10 -24.11 -11.14
CA THR A 358 5.68 -25.41 -11.50
C THR A 358 4.66 -26.54 -11.47
N VAL A 359 4.72 -27.47 -12.42
CA VAL A 359 3.91 -28.71 -12.41
C VAL A 359 4.75 -29.91 -12.88
N PRO A 360 4.39 -31.16 -12.51
CA PRO A 360 5.25 -32.31 -12.72
C PRO A 360 5.76 -32.54 -14.16
N GLY A 361 6.97 -33.08 -14.24
CA GLY A 361 7.66 -33.39 -15.49
C GLY A 361 8.40 -32.20 -16.10
N ASN A 362 8.86 -31.25 -15.26
CA ASN A 362 9.56 -30.02 -15.68
C ASN A 362 8.69 -29.12 -16.58
N ASN A 363 7.45 -28.85 -16.16
CA ASN A 363 6.50 -27.99 -16.87
C ASN A 363 5.94 -26.92 -15.91
N TYR A 364 5.10 -26.04 -16.46
CA TYR A 364 4.50 -24.94 -15.71
C TYR A 364 3.08 -24.74 -16.24
N ASP A 365 2.11 -24.41 -15.38
CA ASP A 365 0.72 -24.17 -15.78
C ASP A 365 0.05 -23.11 -14.90
N PHE A 366 -1.06 -22.56 -15.40
CA PHE A 366 -1.83 -21.51 -14.72
C PHE A 366 -3.02 -22.13 -13.97
N PHE A 367 -3.08 -21.96 -12.64
CA PHE A 367 -4.22 -22.40 -11.81
C PHE A 367 -4.87 -21.21 -11.08
N SER A 368 -6.13 -21.40 -10.68
CA SER A 368 -6.94 -20.36 -10.03
C SER A 368 -7.70 -21.01 -8.86
N GLY A 369 -7.59 -20.41 -7.67
CA GLY A 369 -8.17 -20.91 -6.42
C GLY A 369 -7.54 -20.26 -5.19
N THR A 370 -8.21 -20.29 -4.03
CA THR A 370 -7.60 -19.95 -2.73
C THR A 370 -6.39 -20.85 -2.42
N SER A 371 -6.31 -22.02 -3.06
CA SER A 371 -5.15 -22.91 -3.04
C SER A 371 -3.87 -22.32 -3.65
N MET A 372 -4.00 -21.30 -4.52
CA MET A 372 -2.90 -20.53 -5.12
C MET A 372 -2.66 -19.21 -4.37
N ALA A 373 -3.62 -18.74 -3.57
CA ALA A 373 -3.45 -17.59 -2.70
C ALA A 373 -2.66 -17.93 -1.42
N SER A 374 -3.00 -19.01 -0.72
CA SER A 374 -2.30 -19.43 0.50
C SER A 374 -0.78 -19.64 0.35
N PRO A 375 -0.22 -20.19 -0.75
CA PRO A 375 1.23 -20.30 -0.91
C PRO A 375 1.96 -18.94 -0.99
N HIS A 376 1.32 -17.86 -1.46
CA HIS A 376 1.95 -16.53 -1.41
C HIS A 376 2.17 -16.11 0.05
N VAL A 377 1.14 -16.23 0.89
CA VAL A 377 1.22 -15.93 2.35
C VAL A 377 2.27 -16.80 3.04
N VAL A 378 2.38 -18.09 2.71
CA VAL A 378 3.42 -18.98 3.26
C VAL A 378 4.81 -18.57 2.83
N GLY A 379 4.95 -18.12 1.58
CA GLY A 379 6.15 -17.48 1.07
C GLY A 379 6.57 -16.28 1.93
N VAL A 380 5.66 -15.33 2.17
CA VAL A 380 5.92 -14.15 3.01
C VAL A 380 6.28 -14.53 4.45
N VAL A 381 5.54 -15.45 5.08
CA VAL A 381 5.89 -16.00 6.40
C VAL A 381 7.33 -16.54 6.43
N SER A 382 7.75 -17.24 5.37
CA SER A 382 9.12 -17.77 5.28
C SER A 382 10.18 -16.69 5.06
N LEU A 383 9.87 -15.57 4.40
CA LEU A 383 10.76 -14.40 4.30
C LEU A 383 10.89 -13.67 5.64
N LEU A 384 9.79 -13.46 6.36
CA LEU A 384 9.80 -12.85 7.70
C LEU A 384 10.66 -13.67 8.68
N LEU A 385 10.51 -15.00 8.66
CA LEU A 385 11.35 -15.94 9.42
C LEU A 385 12.80 -16.00 8.95
N ALA A 386 13.07 -15.77 7.66
CA ALA A 386 14.43 -15.67 7.13
C ALA A 386 15.13 -14.39 7.63
N GLU A 387 14.38 -13.32 7.81
CA GLU A 387 14.87 -12.03 8.32
C GLU A 387 15.07 -12.03 9.85
N ASP A 388 14.05 -12.41 10.63
CA ASP A 388 14.21 -12.69 12.07
C ASP A 388 13.64 -14.07 12.46
N PRO A 389 14.50 -15.09 12.59
CA PRO A 389 14.13 -16.42 13.08
C PRO A 389 13.63 -16.46 14.54
N GLY A 390 13.61 -15.32 15.24
CA GLY A 390 13.12 -15.15 16.61
C GLY A 390 11.64 -14.81 16.74
N LEU A 391 10.95 -14.45 15.64
CA LEU A 391 9.53 -14.10 15.65
C LEU A 391 8.65 -15.29 16.06
N SER A 392 7.65 -15.03 16.91
CA SER A 392 6.58 -15.98 17.24
C SER A 392 5.51 -16.06 16.16
N ALA A 393 4.71 -17.12 16.18
CA ALA A 393 3.59 -17.29 15.25
C ALA A 393 2.58 -16.13 15.35
N ALA A 394 2.38 -15.58 16.56
CA ALA A 394 1.49 -14.44 16.80
C ALA A 394 2.06 -13.14 16.21
N GLU A 395 3.34 -12.83 16.45
CA GLU A 395 4.01 -11.63 15.91
C GLU A 395 4.01 -11.65 14.37
N ILE A 396 4.25 -12.80 13.74
CA ILE A 396 4.17 -12.92 12.27
C ILE A 396 2.76 -12.70 11.75
N LYS A 397 1.73 -13.23 12.42
CA LYS A 397 0.34 -13.02 12.02
C LYS A 397 -0.05 -11.53 12.17
N GLU A 398 0.34 -10.89 13.26
CA GLU A 398 0.12 -9.46 13.51
C GLU A 398 0.80 -8.62 12.42
N LEU A 399 2.11 -8.84 12.16
CA LEU A 399 2.86 -8.19 11.09
C LEU A 399 2.20 -8.32 9.71
N ILE A 400 1.71 -9.51 9.34
CA ILE A 400 1.06 -9.71 8.03
C ILE A 400 -0.29 -9.00 7.93
N LEU A 401 -1.07 -8.93 9.01
CA LEU A 401 -2.43 -8.36 8.98
C LEU A 401 -2.48 -6.85 9.19
N GLU A 402 -1.51 -6.27 9.90
CA GLU A 402 -1.39 -4.82 10.07
C GLU A 402 -0.70 -4.13 8.87
N ASN A 403 -0.08 -4.91 7.96
CA ASN A 403 0.68 -4.40 6.81
C ASN A 403 0.17 -4.96 5.48
N THR A 404 -1.15 -5.20 5.37
CA THR A 404 -1.80 -5.44 4.07
C THR A 404 -2.09 -4.13 3.35
N ASP A 405 -2.13 -4.15 2.02
CA ASP A 405 -2.70 -3.04 1.25
C ASP A 405 -4.22 -3.01 1.49
N PRO A 406 -4.80 -1.92 2.03
CA PRO A 406 -6.24 -1.82 2.24
C PRO A 406 -6.98 -1.88 0.91
N LEU A 407 -8.04 -2.69 0.82
CA LEU A 407 -8.83 -2.83 -0.41
C LEU A 407 -10.32 -2.68 -0.13
N PRO A 408 -11.02 -1.72 -0.77
CA PRO A 408 -12.49 -1.62 -0.71
C PRO A 408 -13.23 -2.89 -1.18
N SER A 409 -12.54 -3.82 -1.84
CA SER A 409 -13.09 -5.13 -2.24
C SER A 409 -13.03 -6.21 -1.15
N LEU A 410 -12.25 -5.99 -0.08
CA LEU A 410 -12.01 -6.91 1.04
C LEU A 410 -12.41 -6.32 2.41
N GLU A 411 -12.56 -5.00 2.49
CA GLU A 411 -13.05 -4.26 3.65
C GLU A 411 -14.37 -4.84 4.19
N GLY A 412 -14.46 -5.01 5.52
CA GLY A 412 -15.64 -5.57 6.19
C GLY A 412 -16.00 -7.03 5.84
N ILE A 413 -15.27 -7.70 4.94
CA ILE A 413 -15.50 -9.11 4.55
C ILE A 413 -14.28 -10.04 4.81
N THR A 414 -13.18 -9.47 5.28
CA THR A 414 -12.00 -10.15 5.85
C THR A 414 -11.58 -9.41 7.14
N VAL A 415 -10.65 -9.97 7.94
CA VAL A 415 -10.21 -9.35 9.21
C VAL A 415 -9.32 -8.12 8.98
N SER A 416 -8.36 -8.21 8.06
CA SER A 416 -7.48 -7.09 7.68
C SER A 416 -8.17 -6.05 6.79
N GLY A 417 -9.16 -6.46 6.00
CA GLY A 417 -9.73 -5.61 4.95
C GLY A 417 -8.82 -5.45 3.73
N GLY A 418 -7.69 -6.17 3.66
CA GLY A 418 -6.63 -5.92 2.69
C GLY A 418 -6.00 -7.15 2.05
N ARG A 419 -5.09 -6.88 1.12
CA ARG A 419 -4.30 -7.85 0.34
C ARG A 419 -2.87 -7.90 0.88
N LEU A 420 -2.30 -9.10 0.92
CA LEU A 420 -0.93 -9.37 1.37
C LEU A 420 0.13 -8.48 0.70
N ASN A 421 0.71 -7.52 1.42
CA ASN A 421 1.92 -6.81 0.99
C ASN A 421 3.16 -7.44 1.65
N THR A 422 4.15 -7.82 0.85
CA THR A 422 5.39 -8.46 1.33
C THR A 422 6.40 -7.43 1.80
N SER A 423 6.51 -6.32 1.08
CA SER A 423 7.45 -5.23 1.34
C SER A 423 7.14 -4.57 2.69
N ASN A 424 5.89 -4.14 2.87
CA ASN A 424 5.42 -3.48 4.10
C ASN A 424 5.68 -4.37 5.33
N ALA A 425 5.27 -5.65 5.27
CA ALA A 425 5.44 -6.60 6.37
C ALA A 425 6.91 -6.89 6.72
N LEU A 426 7.81 -7.00 5.72
CA LEU A 426 9.25 -7.20 5.96
C LEU A 426 9.94 -5.96 6.52
N SER A 427 9.46 -4.78 6.16
CA SER A 427 10.06 -3.50 6.54
C SER A 427 10.09 -3.32 8.07
N GLU A 428 9.01 -3.75 8.74
CA GLU A 428 8.75 -3.70 10.18
C GLU A 428 9.61 -4.66 11.02
N VAL A 429 10.13 -5.76 10.45
CA VAL A 429 10.82 -6.82 11.22
C VAL A 429 12.11 -6.31 11.88
N ARG A 430 12.79 -5.34 11.26
CA ARG A 430 14.00 -4.73 11.82
C ARG A 430 13.63 -3.59 12.77
N PRO A 431 14.39 -3.37 13.86
CA PRO A 431 14.18 -2.21 14.73
C PRO A 431 14.32 -0.91 13.91
N PRO A 432 13.46 0.10 14.16
CA PRO A 432 13.44 1.33 13.37
C PRO A 432 14.77 2.08 13.41
N LEU A 433 15.09 2.78 12.32
CA LEU A 433 16.25 3.66 12.32
C LEU A 433 15.91 4.94 13.11
N GLU A 434 16.59 5.16 14.23
CA GLU A 434 16.52 6.45 14.94
C GLU A 434 17.33 7.52 14.16
N ILE A 435 16.63 8.40 13.46
CA ILE A 435 17.18 9.56 12.75
C ILE A 435 16.92 10.81 13.58
N VAL A 436 17.98 11.50 14.00
CA VAL A 436 17.87 12.67 14.89
C VAL A 436 18.67 13.85 14.33
N GLY A 437 17.95 14.94 14.07
CA GLY A 437 18.46 16.24 13.66
C GLY A 437 19.16 17.00 14.80
N THR A 438 19.17 18.32 14.70
CA THR A 438 20.02 19.18 15.54
C THR A 438 19.24 20.28 16.29
N GLY A 439 19.61 21.53 16.09
CA GLY A 439 19.01 22.72 16.73
C GLY A 439 19.03 23.91 15.78
N GLY A 440 19.04 23.61 14.49
CA GLY A 440 18.96 24.49 13.34
C GLY A 440 18.51 23.65 12.14
N ARG A 441 18.27 24.31 10.99
CA ARG A 441 17.73 23.65 9.80
C ARG A 441 18.53 22.40 9.38
N ASP A 442 17.85 21.26 9.37
CA ASP A 442 18.34 19.98 8.87
C ASP A 442 17.54 19.49 7.65
N VAL A 443 18.07 18.46 6.97
CA VAL A 443 17.37 17.65 5.97
C VAL A 443 17.50 16.20 6.40
N LEU A 444 16.37 15.56 6.71
CA LEU A 444 16.29 14.20 7.22
C LEU A 444 15.52 13.35 6.21
N ILE A 445 16.10 12.23 5.80
CA ILE A 445 15.50 11.29 4.86
C ILE A 445 15.54 9.91 5.53
N GLY A 446 14.39 9.26 5.63
CA GLY A 446 14.20 7.92 6.16
C GLY A 446 14.65 6.83 5.19
N THR A 447 13.95 5.71 5.26
CA THR A 447 14.17 4.53 4.42
C THR A 447 12.83 3.96 4.00
N ASN A 448 12.80 2.98 3.08
CA ASN A 448 11.57 2.25 2.75
C ASN A 448 11.24 1.22 3.86
N ARG A 449 11.40 1.63 5.10
CA ARG A 449 11.04 0.92 6.31
C ARG A 449 10.73 1.93 7.40
N ARG A 450 9.84 1.51 8.30
CA ARG A 450 9.58 2.19 9.56
C ARG A 450 10.85 2.65 10.27
N ASP A 451 10.87 3.96 10.51
CA ASP A 451 11.91 4.74 11.14
C ASP A 451 11.33 5.63 12.26
N ILE A 452 12.22 6.22 13.04
CA ILE A 452 11.87 7.19 14.10
C ILE A 452 12.66 8.46 13.80
N ILE A 453 11.98 9.49 13.28
CA ILE A 453 12.61 10.72 12.80
C ILE A 453 12.29 11.89 13.73
N SER A 454 13.31 12.66 14.12
CA SER A 454 13.13 13.85 14.97
C SER A 454 14.01 15.02 14.51
N GLY A 455 13.40 16.07 13.96
CA GLY A 455 14.09 17.34 13.59
C GLY A 455 14.61 18.11 14.81
N LEU A 456 13.89 18.00 15.94
CA LEU A 456 14.10 18.68 17.23
C LEU A 456 13.85 20.17 17.20
N GLY A 457 14.44 20.89 16.25
CA GLY A 457 14.19 22.31 16.07
C GLY A 457 15.11 22.98 15.09
N GLY A 458 14.52 23.68 14.15
CA GLY A 458 15.17 24.21 12.98
C GLY A 458 14.14 24.88 12.09
N ASN A 459 14.09 24.43 10.85
CA ASN A 459 13.11 24.79 9.82
C ASN A 459 13.30 23.69 8.77
N ASP A 460 12.94 22.48 9.19
CA ASP A 460 13.54 21.24 8.73
C ASP A 460 12.81 20.73 7.48
N VAL A 461 13.48 19.86 6.73
CA VAL A 461 12.85 19.09 5.64
C VAL A 461 12.95 17.63 6.02
N ILE A 462 11.81 16.96 6.14
CA ILE A 462 11.71 15.56 6.55
C ILE A 462 10.96 14.78 5.47
N GLU A 463 11.53 13.66 5.06
CA GLU A 463 10.96 12.71 4.09
C GLU A 463 11.07 11.31 4.72
N GLY A 464 9.95 10.66 5.05
CA GLY A 464 9.94 9.32 5.65
C GLY A 464 10.27 8.22 4.64
N LEU A 465 9.57 8.27 3.50
CA LEU A 465 9.59 7.35 2.36
C LEU A 465 8.52 6.25 2.44
N ALA A 466 8.80 5.10 3.05
CA ALA A 466 7.81 4.03 3.16
C ALA A 466 7.97 3.20 4.44
N GLY A 467 6.89 2.55 4.88
CA GLY A 467 6.79 1.89 6.19
C GLY A 467 6.19 2.82 7.25
N ASN A 468 5.70 2.27 8.37
CA ASN A 468 4.85 2.99 9.32
C ASN A 468 5.65 3.88 10.31
N ASP A 469 6.07 5.06 9.85
CA ASP A 469 7.01 5.96 10.49
C ASP A 469 6.48 6.68 11.75
N LEU A 470 7.41 7.09 12.61
CA LEU A 470 7.16 8.00 13.72
C LEU A 470 7.98 9.28 13.55
N ILE A 471 7.33 10.36 13.11
CA ILE A 471 7.98 11.62 12.72
C ILE A 471 7.63 12.77 13.67
N SER A 472 8.64 13.53 14.08
CA SER A 472 8.48 14.78 14.82
C SER A 472 9.33 15.90 14.19
N GLY A 473 8.68 16.98 13.74
CA GLY A 473 9.36 18.21 13.29
C GLY A 473 10.12 18.87 14.44
N GLY A 474 9.40 19.59 15.30
CA GLY A 474 9.89 20.01 16.61
C GLY A 474 9.68 21.48 16.93
N ASN A 475 10.65 22.34 16.63
CA ASN A 475 10.55 23.78 16.90
C ASN A 475 11.00 24.56 15.67
N GLY A 476 10.07 25.17 14.94
CA GLY A 476 10.37 25.79 13.66
C GLY A 476 9.22 25.62 12.70
N ASN A 477 9.40 26.10 11.47
CA ASN A 477 8.44 25.83 10.41
C ASN A 477 9.04 24.73 9.54
N ASP A 478 8.52 23.52 9.69
CA ASP A 478 9.06 22.31 9.12
C ASP A 478 8.22 21.88 7.90
N LEU A 479 8.86 21.23 6.93
CA LEU A 479 8.24 20.61 5.76
C LEU A 479 8.38 19.09 5.92
N ILE A 480 7.27 18.39 6.04
CA ILE A 480 7.24 16.96 6.34
C ILE A 480 6.41 16.25 5.28
N ALA A 481 7.01 15.27 4.61
CA ALA A 481 6.30 14.25 3.85
C ALA A 481 6.57 12.91 4.55
N ALA A 482 5.52 12.20 4.96
CA ALA A 482 5.66 10.93 5.65
C ALA A 482 5.91 9.82 4.62
N GLY A 483 4.92 9.52 3.77
CA GLY A 483 5.10 8.74 2.55
C GLY A 483 4.07 7.63 2.41
N ASN A 484 4.52 6.40 2.20
CA ASN A 484 3.66 5.22 2.09
C ASN A 484 3.73 4.38 3.37
N GLY A 485 2.65 4.31 4.15
CA GLY A 485 2.61 3.63 5.44
C GLY A 485 1.52 4.24 6.32
N ASN A 486 1.16 3.59 7.42
CA ASN A 486 0.29 4.18 8.44
C ASN A 486 1.14 4.99 9.42
N ASP A 487 1.40 6.24 9.07
CA ASP A 487 2.38 7.10 9.71
C ASP A 487 1.84 7.83 10.94
N THR A 488 2.74 8.21 11.86
CA THR A 488 2.41 9.07 12.99
C THR A 488 3.30 10.31 12.96
N VAL A 489 2.73 11.45 12.56
CA VAL A 489 3.45 12.71 12.38
C VAL A 489 3.02 13.74 13.41
N THR A 490 3.98 14.45 13.99
CA THR A 490 3.74 15.58 14.89
C THR A 490 4.58 16.79 14.47
N GLY A 491 3.93 17.89 14.05
CA GLY A 491 4.58 19.17 13.72
C GLY A 491 5.31 19.77 14.92
N ASN A 492 4.54 20.08 15.97
CA ASN A 492 4.91 20.65 17.28
C ASN A 492 4.80 22.19 17.34
N ASP A 493 5.92 22.93 17.44
CA ASP A 493 5.96 24.36 17.80
C ASP A 493 6.41 25.21 16.58
N GLY A 494 5.47 25.61 15.72
CA GLY A 494 5.70 26.50 14.57
C GLY A 494 4.71 26.27 13.43
N ASN A 495 4.92 26.89 12.26
CA ASN A 495 3.95 26.79 11.16
C ASN A 495 4.39 25.71 10.16
N ASP A 496 3.79 24.52 10.23
CA ASP A 496 4.28 23.35 9.50
C ASP A 496 3.48 23.04 8.23
N ASP A 497 4.12 22.40 7.25
CA ASP A 497 3.50 21.88 6.01
C ASP A 497 3.71 20.36 6.01
N ILE A 498 2.66 19.62 6.35
CA ILE A 498 2.64 18.18 6.58
C ILE A 498 1.83 17.51 5.46
N THR A 499 2.40 16.48 4.85
CA THR A 499 1.71 15.53 3.99
C THR A 499 1.88 14.15 4.61
N GLY A 500 0.78 13.44 4.82
CA GLY A 500 0.76 12.03 5.18
C GLY A 500 1.27 11.19 4.01
N GLY A 501 0.35 10.76 3.16
CA GLY A 501 0.62 10.15 1.87
C GLY A 501 -0.34 9.01 1.57
N GLN A 502 0.15 7.77 1.53
CA GLN A 502 -0.69 6.60 1.33
C GLN A 502 -0.69 5.72 2.58
N GLY A 503 -1.83 5.62 3.25
CA GLY A 503 -2.03 4.83 4.46
C GLY A 503 -2.99 5.54 5.41
N ASN A 504 -3.33 4.89 6.52
CA ASN A 504 -4.24 5.46 7.51
C ASN A 504 -3.42 6.22 8.58
N ASP A 505 -3.20 7.51 8.37
CA ASP A 505 -2.24 8.32 9.11
C ASP A 505 -2.80 8.97 10.38
N ILE A 506 -1.88 9.34 11.27
CA ILE A 506 -2.16 10.16 12.46
C ILE A 506 -1.31 11.43 12.39
N LEU A 507 -1.94 12.55 12.00
CA LEU A 507 -1.26 13.82 11.71
C LEU A 507 -1.67 14.91 12.73
N ASP A 508 -0.72 15.45 13.50
CA ASP A 508 -0.97 16.49 14.52
C ASP A 508 -0.04 17.71 14.37
N GLY A 509 -0.58 18.83 13.87
CA GLY A 509 0.15 20.09 13.69
C GLY A 509 0.57 20.76 15.01
N ASN A 510 -0.17 20.51 16.09
CA ASN A 510 -0.03 21.14 17.41
C ASN A 510 -0.20 22.67 17.46
N ALA A 511 0.78 23.48 17.06
CA ALA A 511 0.83 24.88 17.47
C ALA A 511 1.52 25.85 16.49
N GLY A 512 0.83 26.23 15.41
CA GLY A 512 1.22 27.39 14.62
C GLY A 512 0.14 28.00 13.74
N VAL A 513 0.30 27.80 12.44
CA VAL A 513 -0.70 28.07 11.39
C VAL A 513 -0.34 27.10 10.28
N ASP A 514 -0.96 25.94 10.37
CA ASP A 514 -0.43 24.70 9.83
C ASP A 514 -1.18 24.28 8.58
N ARG A 515 -0.50 23.57 7.70
CA ARG A 515 -1.07 22.96 6.50
C ARG A 515 -0.89 21.47 6.63
N ILE A 516 -1.98 20.71 6.58
CA ILE A 516 -1.95 19.26 6.67
C ILE A 516 -2.77 18.69 5.51
N LEU A 517 -2.22 17.71 4.82
CA LEU A 517 -2.88 16.85 3.85
C LEU A 517 -2.76 15.41 4.35
N GLY A 518 -3.87 14.68 4.37
CA GLY A 518 -3.86 13.22 4.48
C GLY A 518 -3.33 12.55 3.21
N GLU A 519 -4.05 12.82 2.11
CA GLU A 519 -3.91 12.25 0.75
C GLU A 519 -4.74 10.96 0.51
N SER A 520 -4.33 9.75 0.87
CA SER A 520 -5.18 8.56 0.67
C SER A 520 -5.13 7.50 1.78
N GLY A 521 -6.28 7.29 2.44
CA GLY A 521 -6.49 6.35 3.55
C GLY A 521 -7.50 6.92 4.57
N ASP A 522 -7.91 6.12 5.56
CA ASP A 522 -8.80 6.62 6.62
C ASP A 522 -8.01 7.45 7.66
N ASP A 523 -7.77 8.74 7.38
CA ASP A 523 -6.84 9.56 8.18
C ASP A 523 -7.42 10.16 9.46
N THR A 524 -6.54 10.38 10.45
CA THR A 524 -6.85 11.13 11.68
C THR A 524 -6.01 12.40 11.79
N ILE A 525 -6.63 13.55 11.49
CA ILE A 525 -5.94 14.84 11.38
C ILE A 525 -6.35 15.80 12.50
N THR A 526 -5.38 16.45 13.14
CA THR A 526 -5.58 17.52 14.14
C THR A 526 -4.73 18.75 13.80
N GLY A 527 -5.36 19.90 13.56
CA GLY A 527 -4.65 21.17 13.35
C GLY A 527 -4.02 21.73 14.64
N GLY A 528 -4.76 21.65 15.75
CA GLY A 528 -4.26 22.00 17.09
C GLY A 528 -4.63 23.42 17.51
N THR A 529 -3.66 24.34 17.58
CA THR A 529 -3.91 25.76 17.82
C THR A 529 -3.27 26.63 16.75
N GLY A 530 -4.08 27.11 15.82
CA GLY A 530 -3.60 27.99 14.78
C GLY A 530 -4.71 28.67 14.01
N ASN A 531 -4.61 28.61 12.70
CA ASN A 531 -5.51 29.24 11.74
C ASN A 531 -5.48 28.38 10.48
N ASP A 532 -5.79 27.10 10.67
CA ASP A 532 -5.11 26.00 9.99
C ASP A 532 -5.80 25.62 8.67
N SER A 533 -5.11 24.87 7.82
CA SER A 533 -5.59 24.45 6.51
C SER A 533 -5.43 22.95 6.36
N LEU A 534 -6.48 22.22 6.69
CA LEU A 534 -6.54 20.77 6.76
C LEU A 534 -7.32 20.22 5.56
N ASN A 535 -6.82 19.14 4.99
CA ASN A 535 -7.47 18.30 4.00
C ASN A 535 -7.29 16.85 4.48
N GLY A 536 -8.35 16.06 4.51
CA GLY A 536 -8.24 14.61 4.55
C GLY A 536 -7.70 14.11 3.21
N GLY A 537 -8.53 13.47 2.40
CA GLY A 537 -8.17 13.16 1.03
C GLY A 537 -9.15 12.22 0.32
N GLU A 538 -8.68 11.02 0.02
CA GLU A 538 -9.47 9.88 -0.43
C GLU A 538 -9.65 8.88 0.73
N ASP A 539 -10.84 8.26 0.82
CA ASP A 539 -11.32 7.40 1.93
C ASP A 539 -11.83 8.20 3.16
N ASN A 540 -12.12 7.56 4.31
CA ASN A 540 -13.04 8.12 5.31
C ASN A 540 -12.32 8.84 6.47
N ASP A 541 -12.28 10.17 6.41
CA ASP A 541 -11.41 10.96 7.27
C ASP A 541 -12.03 11.39 8.60
N SER A 542 -11.18 11.61 9.61
CA SER A 542 -11.53 12.26 10.87
C SER A 542 -10.66 13.49 11.14
N VAL A 543 -11.18 14.69 10.85
CA VAL A 543 -10.43 15.95 10.88
C VAL A 543 -10.94 16.93 11.95
N SER A 544 -10.03 17.40 12.83
CA SER A 544 -10.28 18.44 13.84
C SER A 544 -9.44 19.69 13.57
N GLY A 545 -10.10 20.83 13.35
CA GLY A 545 -9.45 22.14 13.26
C GLY A 545 -8.82 22.61 14.57
N GLY A 546 -9.45 22.24 15.70
CA GLY A 546 -8.94 22.53 17.03
C GLY A 546 -9.20 23.96 17.50
N GLY A 547 -8.47 24.95 16.98
CA GLY A 547 -8.25 26.16 17.77
C GLY A 547 -7.80 27.45 17.08
N GLY A 548 -8.48 27.93 16.06
CA GLY A 548 -8.54 29.39 15.88
C GLY A 548 -9.47 29.99 14.83
N SER A 549 -9.29 29.68 13.55
CA SER A 549 -10.18 30.11 12.45
C SER A 549 -9.77 29.36 11.20
N ASP A 550 -10.27 28.13 11.12
CA ASP A 550 -9.62 27.03 10.43
C ASP A 550 -10.39 26.68 9.14
N ARG A 551 -9.69 26.04 8.20
CA ARG A 551 -10.24 25.60 6.91
C ARG A 551 -10.06 24.09 6.85
N VAL A 552 -11.17 23.38 6.88
CA VAL A 552 -11.22 21.92 6.87
C VAL A 552 -11.92 21.48 5.60
N LEU A 553 -11.29 20.57 4.86
CA LEU A 553 -11.86 19.79 3.78
C LEU A 553 -11.74 18.32 4.20
N GLY A 554 -12.80 17.53 4.04
CA GLY A 554 -12.72 16.07 4.10
C GLY A 554 -12.06 15.58 2.82
N GLY A 555 -12.87 15.09 1.88
CA GLY A 555 -12.48 14.98 0.48
C GLY A 555 -13.40 14.08 -0.31
N SER A 556 -13.12 12.78 -0.32
CA SER A 556 -14.03 11.77 -0.86
C SER A 556 -14.06 10.52 0.01
N GLY A 557 -15.11 10.42 0.82
CA GLY A 557 -15.36 9.39 1.82
C GLY A 557 -16.60 9.76 2.64
N ASP A 558 -16.98 8.95 3.63
CA ASP A 558 -18.01 9.34 4.61
C ASP A 558 -17.33 10.07 5.80
N ASP A 559 -17.02 11.37 5.64
CA ASP A 559 -16.06 12.09 6.51
C ASP A 559 -16.63 12.59 7.85
N VAL A 560 -15.76 12.78 8.85
CA VAL A 560 -16.09 13.36 10.17
C VAL A 560 -15.25 14.61 10.45
N LEU A 561 -15.87 15.79 10.35
CA LEU A 561 -15.18 17.08 10.43
C LEU A 561 -15.65 17.92 11.62
N ASN A 562 -14.70 18.48 12.39
CA ASN A 562 -14.99 19.32 13.56
C ASN A 562 -14.16 20.62 13.53
N GLY A 563 -14.82 21.78 13.59
CA GLY A 563 -14.17 23.09 13.68
C GLY A 563 -13.70 23.47 15.09
N ASP A 564 -14.23 22.82 16.13
CA ASP A 564 -13.93 23.04 17.54
C ASP A 564 -14.06 24.51 18.03
N VAL A 565 -13.00 25.31 18.02
CA VAL A 565 -12.98 26.67 18.60
C VAL A 565 -12.38 27.70 17.66
N GLY A 566 -13.20 28.24 16.76
CA GLY A 566 -12.71 29.30 15.90
C GLY A 566 -13.77 30.15 15.21
N ARG A 567 -13.60 30.28 13.90
CA ARG A 567 -14.53 30.92 12.96
C ARG A 567 -14.33 30.21 11.62
N ASP A 568 -14.86 29.01 11.57
CA ASP A 568 -14.25 27.94 10.80
C ASP A 568 -15.01 27.73 9.50
N THR A 569 -14.35 27.13 8.52
CA THR A 569 -14.94 26.79 7.22
C THR A 569 -14.73 25.30 6.97
N LEU A 570 -15.80 24.54 7.11
CA LEU A 570 -15.82 23.10 6.90
C LEU A 570 -16.45 22.83 5.55
N THR A 571 -15.77 22.02 4.74
CA THR A 571 -16.27 21.42 3.50
C THR A 571 -16.19 19.93 3.69
N GLY A 572 -17.28 19.19 3.50
CA GLY A 572 -17.27 17.72 3.49
C GLY A 572 -16.53 17.24 2.24
N GLY A 573 -17.28 16.85 1.22
CA GLY A 573 -16.72 16.70 -0.12
C GLY A 573 -17.64 15.95 -1.05
N SER A 574 -17.44 14.64 -1.16
CA SER A 574 -18.39 13.70 -1.78
C SER A 574 -18.48 12.42 -0.95
N GLY A 575 -19.70 12.05 -0.54
CA GLY A 575 -19.97 11.00 0.43
C GLY A 575 -21.13 11.37 1.35
N ASN A 576 -21.14 10.88 2.58
CA ASN A 576 -22.14 11.19 3.61
C ASN A 576 -21.49 11.80 4.85
N ASP A 577 -21.23 13.10 4.80
CA ASP A 577 -20.30 13.74 5.73
C ASP A 577 -20.97 14.15 7.06
N SER A 578 -20.20 14.23 8.14
CA SER A 578 -20.63 14.68 9.46
C SER A 578 -19.84 15.91 9.91
N LEU A 579 -20.39 17.10 9.71
CA LEU A 579 -19.75 18.39 10.02
C LEU A 579 -20.31 19.00 11.32
N ASP A 580 -19.44 19.29 12.28
CA ASP A 580 -19.74 20.13 13.46
C ASP A 580 -18.89 21.41 13.47
N GLY A 581 -19.53 22.58 13.33
CA GLY A 581 -18.87 23.88 13.41
C GLY A 581 -18.36 24.23 14.81
N GLY A 582 -18.82 23.53 15.85
CA GLY A 582 -18.30 23.71 17.21
C GLY A 582 -18.69 25.06 17.83
N ALA A 583 -17.74 26.00 17.90
CA ALA A 583 -17.88 27.23 18.66
C ALA A 583 -17.33 28.49 17.96
N SER A 584 -18.13 29.17 17.11
CA SER A 584 -18.51 30.59 17.25
C SER A 584 -19.44 31.11 16.16
N SER A 585 -19.01 31.14 14.89
CA SER A 585 -19.73 31.81 13.79
C SER A 585 -19.18 31.35 12.44
N ASP A 586 -19.64 30.18 12.05
CA ASP A 586 -18.90 29.22 11.23
C ASP A 586 -19.61 28.99 9.88
N GLN A 587 -18.92 28.38 8.91
CA GLN A 587 -19.43 28.15 7.56
C GLN A 587 -19.32 26.67 7.23
N LEU A 588 -20.46 26.01 7.03
CA LEU A 588 -20.54 24.59 6.73
C LEU A 588 -21.04 24.41 5.30
N ILE A 589 -20.27 23.65 4.53
CA ILE A 589 -20.54 23.19 3.17
C ILE A 589 -20.45 21.68 3.28
N GLY A 590 -21.50 20.90 2.98
CA GLY A 590 -21.30 19.45 2.89
C GLY A 590 -20.62 19.14 1.56
N VAL A 591 -21.42 18.88 0.52
CA VAL A 591 -20.92 18.67 -0.85
C VAL A 591 -20.24 19.91 -1.48
N ASP A 592 -19.08 19.72 -2.14
CA ASP A 592 -18.45 20.75 -2.99
C ASP A 592 -18.86 20.67 -4.48
N SER A 593 -18.85 21.84 -5.10
CA SER A 593 -19.19 22.21 -6.46
C SER A 593 -18.48 21.51 -7.63
N LEU A 594 -17.65 20.49 -7.39
CA LEU A 594 -16.80 19.85 -8.40
C LEU A 594 -17.21 18.42 -8.78
N THR A 595 -17.82 17.66 -7.87
CA THR A 595 -18.00 16.21 -8.02
C THR A 595 -19.46 15.76 -8.07
N GLY A 596 -20.32 16.28 -7.18
CA GLY A 596 -21.78 16.08 -7.18
C GLY A 596 -22.21 14.61 -7.28
N GLY A 597 -22.28 13.93 -6.15
CA GLY A 597 -22.61 12.51 -6.08
C GLY A 597 -24.10 12.21 -6.27
N THR A 598 -24.47 10.98 -5.95
CA THR A 598 -25.86 10.50 -5.97
C THR A 598 -26.12 9.61 -4.77
N GLY A 599 -26.99 10.05 -3.86
CA GLY A 599 -27.25 9.42 -2.57
C GLY A 599 -26.53 10.06 -1.36
N GLU A 600 -26.03 11.29 -1.48
CA GLU A 600 -25.23 12.00 -0.46
C GLU A 600 -26.11 12.63 0.64
N VAL A 601 -25.92 12.23 1.89
CA VAL A 601 -26.72 12.70 3.04
C VAL A 601 -25.86 13.23 4.18
N ASP A 602 -25.40 14.48 4.03
CA ASP A 602 -24.55 15.12 5.03
C ASP A 602 -25.33 15.54 6.28
N THR A 603 -24.72 15.34 7.45
CA THR A 603 -25.21 15.82 8.74
C THR A 603 -24.45 17.08 9.15
N LEU A 604 -25.16 18.22 9.23
CA LEU A 604 -24.57 19.51 9.57
C LEU A 604 -25.03 19.99 10.97
N SER A 605 -24.08 20.37 11.80
CA SER A 605 -24.26 20.99 13.13
C SER A 605 -23.55 22.34 13.16
N GLY A 606 -24.27 23.43 13.38
CA GLY A 606 -23.65 24.77 13.46
C GLY A 606 -23.02 25.02 14.83
N GLY A 607 -23.67 24.53 15.89
CA GLY A 607 -23.26 24.60 17.29
C GLY A 607 -23.29 26.02 17.87
N GLY A 608 -22.33 26.83 17.43
CA GLY A 608 -21.58 27.76 18.26
C GLY A 608 -22.05 29.21 18.32
N GLY A 609 -22.83 29.72 17.36
CA GLY A 609 -23.35 31.08 17.54
C GLY A 609 -24.01 31.82 16.39
N ARG A 610 -23.52 31.79 15.16
CA ARG A 610 -24.14 32.47 13.99
C ARG A 610 -23.64 31.86 12.70
N ASP A 611 -24.23 30.74 12.37
CA ASP A 611 -23.57 29.78 11.51
C ASP A 611 -24.22 29.80 10.13
N THR A 612 -23.46 29.48 9.08
CA THR A 612 -23.89 29.61 7.68
C THR A 612 -23.80 28.26 6.98
N PHE A 613 -24.96 27.63 6.78
CA PHE A 613 -25.08 26.39 6.04
C PHE A 613 -25.19 26.71 4.54
N VAL A 614 -24.30 26.18 3.72
CA VAL A 614 -24.22 26.48 2.29
C VAL A 614 -24.69 25.28 1.49
N LEU A 615 -25.82 25.45 0.79
CA LEU A 615 -26.43 24.41 -0.05
C LEU A 615 -26.38 24.78 -1.55
N GLY A 616 -25.63 25.83 -1.87
CA GLY A 616 -25.41 26.33 -3.22
C GLY A 616 -24.62 27.63 -3.25
N ASN A 617 -23.94 27.86 -4.37
CA ASN A 617 -23.12 29.04 -4.64
C ASN A 617 -23.66 29.79 -5.88
N ALA A 618 -22.84 30.59 -6.58
CA ALA A 618 -23.26 31.30 -7.79
C ALA A 618 -23.31 30.41 -9.05
N ASP A 619 -22.68 29.25 -9.00
CA ASP A 619 -22.47 28.34 -10.13
C ASP A 619 -23.45 27.16 -10.13
N GLY A 620 -23.93 26.71 -8.96
CA GLY A 620 -24.95 25.66 -8.83
C GLY A 620 -25.59 25.50 -7.44
N VAL A 621 -26.55 24.58 -7.36
CA VAL A 621 -27.04 23.93 -6.13
C VAL A 621 -26.10 22.74 -5.85
N PHE A 622 -25.84 22.43 -4.58
CA PHE A 622 -24.92 21.34 -4.22
C PHE A 622 -25.62 19.98 -4.07
N TYR A 623 -26.83 19.97 -3.48
CA TYR A 623 -27.67 18.77 -3.38
C TYR A 623 -28.68 18.73 -4.55
N ASP A 624 -28.37 18.00 -5.61
CA ASP A 624 -29.21 17.77 -6.81
C ASP A 624 -29.17 16.27 -7.16
N ASP A 625 -30.27 15.55 -6.94
CA ASP A 625 -30.33 14.08 -7.15
C ASP A 625 -30.33 13.67 -8.64
N GLY A 626 -30.40 14.64 -9.56
CA GLY A 626 -30.42 14.44 -11.01
C GLY A 626 -31.64 13.69 -11.56
N ASP A 627 -32.57 13.20 -10.72
CA ASP A 627 -33.75 12.44 -11.13
C ASP A 627 -35.06 13.22 -10.92
N VAL A 628 -35.43 13.91 -11.99
CA VAL A 628 -36.72 14.61 -12.19
C VAL A 628 -37.99 13.75 -11.97
N LEU A 629 -37.87 12.46 -11.64
CA LEU A 629 -38.95 11.51 -11.37
C LEU A 629 -39.02 11.02 -9.91
N THR A 630 -37.94 11.12 -9.13
CA THR A 630 -37.94 10.80 -7.70
C THR A 630 -38.62 11.88 -6.87
N ARG A 631 -38.79 11.56 -5.59
CA ARG A 631 -38.86 12.58 -4.53
C ARG A 631 -37.42 12.68 -4.04
N GLY A 632 -36.91 13.88 -3.79
CA GLY A 632 -35.57 14.07 -3.22
C GLY A 632 -35.45 13.33 -1.89
N GLU A 633 -35.00 12.08 -1.98
CA GLU A 633 -34.84 11.08 -0.92
C GLU A 633 -33.41 10.48 -1.01
N ALA A 634 -32.59 10.96 -1.96
CA ALA A 634 -31.21 10.56 -2.21
C ALA A 634 -30.24 11.62 -1.69
N ASP A 635 -30.28 12.85 -2.22
CA ASP A 635 -29.27 13.89 -1.96
C ASP A 635 -29.83 15.05 -1.14
N PHE A 636 -29.41 15.23 0.13
CA PHE A 636 -29.84 16.36 0.98
C PHE A 636 -28.99 16.58 2.24
N ALA A 637 -28.82 17.85 2.66
CA ALA A 637 -28.26 18.18 3.98
C ALA A 637 -29.27 18.00 5.14
N LEU A 638 -28.91 17.24 6.17
CA LEU A 638 -29.60 17.18 7.46
C LEU A 638 -29.01 18.21 8.44
N VAL A 639 -29.69 19.34 8.65
CA VAL A 639 -29.23 20.35 9.62
C VAL A 639 -29.87 20.10 10.99
N THR A 640 -29.05 19.84 12.01
CA THR A 640 -29.49 19.24 13.28
C THR A 640 -29.93 20.25 14.36
N ASP A 641 -29.37 21.47 14.36
CA ASP A 641 -29.52 22.42 15.48
C ASP A 641 -29.98 23.84 15.09
N PHE A 642 -30.29 24.06 13.79
CA PHE A 642 -30.58 25.36 13.18
C PHE A 642 -31.47 26.33 13.99
N ASN A 643 -30.95 27.54 14.25
CA ASN A 643 -31.62 28.61 14.97
C ASN A 643 -31.85 29.85 14.08
N PRO A 644 -33.07 30.04 13.53
CA PRO A 644 -33.40 31.11 12.55
C PRO A 644 -33.35 32.56 13.09
N ARG A 645 -32.75 32.80 14.25
CA ARG A 645 -32.44 34.14 14.79
C ARG A 645 -30.95 34.46 14.81
N GLN A 646 -30.12 33.47 14.57
CA GLN A 646 -28.67 33.52 14.67
C GLN A 646 -28.05 33.11 13.33
N ASP A 647 -28.56 32.04 12.76
CA ASP A 647 -27.93 31.30 11.67
C ASP A 647 -28.60 31.60 10.34
N GLY A 648 -27.91 31.26 9.26
CA GLY A 648 -28.36 31.47 7.89
C GLY A 648 -28.14 30.26 7.00
N ILE A 649 -28.91 30.20 5.91
CA ILE A 649 -28.79 29.21 4.84
C ILE A 649 -28.53 29.95 3.53
N GLN A 650 -27.46 29.58 2.83
CA GLN A 650 -27.12 30.11 1.51
C GLN A 650 -27.62 29.18 0.41
N LEU A 651 -28.24 29.78 -0.62
CA LEU A 651 -28.88 29.10 -1.75
C LEU A 651 -28.53 29.78 -3.08
N ASN A 652 -28.42 29.04 -4.17
CA ASN A 652 -28.29 29.60 -5.52
C ASN A 652 -29.59 30.32 -5.97
N GLY A 653 -29.51 31.43 -6.69
CA GLY A 653 -30.64 31.88 -7.51
C GLY A 653 -31.78 32.59 -6.76
N SER A 654 -32.91 31.93 -6.46
CA SER A 654 -34.06 32.62 -5.83
C SER A 654 -35.06 31.72 -5.08
N ALA A 655 -35.80 32.30 -4.14
CA ALA A 655 -36.83 31.63 -3.33
C ALA A 655 -37.98 30.96 -4.12
N GLU A 656 -38.20 31.34 -5.39
CA GLU A 656 -39.20 30.67 -6.24
C GLU A 656 -38.72 29.28 -6.73
N LEU A 657 -37.45 28.90 -6.45
CA LEU A 657 -36.82 27.67 -6.93
C LEU A 657 -36.75 26.53 -5.92
N TYR A 658 -37.17 26.75 -4.67
CA TYR A 658 -36.98 25.77 -3.57
C TYR A 658 -38.25 25.52 -2.75
N SER A 659 -38.23 24.42 -2.01
CA SER A 659 -39.13 24.13 -0.89
C SER A 659 -38.30 23.67 0.32
N LEU A 660 -38.84 23.80 1.53
CA LEU A 660 -38.17 23.41 2.79
C LEU A 660 -38.96 22.30 3.48
N ASP A 661 -38.28 21.27 3.96
CA ASP A 661 -38.87 20.25 4.84
C ASP A 661 -38.33 20.37 6.29
N PHE A 662 -39.12 19.91 7.25
CA PHE A 662 -38.94 20.15 8.69
C PHE A 662 -39.27 18.90 9.52
N PHE A 663 -38.27 18.33 10.19
CA PHE A 663 -38.52 17.27 11.17
C PHE A 663 -38.90 17.85 12.54
N THR A 664 -40.09 17.49 13.03
CA THR A 664 -40.55 17.82 14.38
C THR A 664 -40.18 16.76 15.45
N SER A 665 -39.47 15.69 15.05
CA SER A 665 -38.88 14.65 15.92
C SER A 665 -37.96 13.72 15.12
N GLU A 666 -37.00 13.04 15.77
CA GLU A 666 -36.04 12.03 15.24
C GLU A 666 -36.62 10.88 14.38
N ALA A 667 -37.94 10.72 14.29
CA ALA A 667 -38.59 9.64 13.54
C ALA A 667 -39.76 10.15 12.68
N GLY A 668 -39.61 11.35 12.10
CA GLY A 668 -40.57 11.94 11.17
C GLY A 668 -40.55 11.27 9.79
N THR A 669 -41.62 11.47 9.01
CA THR A 669 -41.63 11.21 7.57
C THR A 669 -41.49 12.51 6.82
N ILE A 670 -40.59 12.54 5.82
CA ILE A 670 -40.44 13.63 4.84
C ILE A 670 -41.82 13.94 4.21
N ASP A 671 -42.26 15.21 4.26
CA ASP A 671 -43.54 15.70 3.73
C ASP A 671 -43.30 16.57 2.48
N ALA A 672 -42.54 16.02 1.53
CA ALA A 672 -42.08 16.68 0.31
C ALA A 672 -43.22 17.04 -0.66
N ASP A 673 -43.68 18.30 -0.59
CA ASP A 673 -44.60 18.95 -1.54
C ASP A 673 -43.89 20.06 -2.38
N LEU A 674 -42.83 19.68 -3.11
CA LEU A 674 -42.38 20.13 -4.46
C LEU A 674 -42.28 21.64 -4.87
N ILE A 675 -41.07 22.11 -5.24
CA ILE A 675 -40.70 23.14 -6.28
C ILE A 675 -39.17 23.45 -6.25
N TYR A 676 -38.41 23.84 -7.30
CA TYR A 676 -38.36 23.64 -8.78
C TYR A 676 -37.31 24.60 -9.46
N ASP A 677 -36.18 24.14 -10.04
CA ASP A 677 -35.21 25.02 -10.77
C ASP A 677 -35.67 25.52 -12.18
N SER A 678 -35.15 26.68 -12.57
CA SER A 678 -35.44 27.45 -13.77
C SER A 678 -34.97 26.88 -15.12
N GLY A 679 -34.17 25.81 -15.15
CA GLY A 679 -33.64 25.22 -16.39
C GLY A 679 -34.66 24.49 -17.28
N VAL A 680 -35.46 23.57 -16.74
CA VAL A 680 -36.25 22.60 -17.53
C VAL A 680 -37.63 22.30 -16.92
N ALA A 681 -38.67 22.30 -17.75
CA ALA A 681 -40.06 22.20 -17.29
C ALA A 681 -40.51 20.77 -16.86
N ALA A 682 -40.24 20.36 -15.61
CA ALA A 682 -41.28 20.10 -14.57
C ALA A 682 -40.85 19.14 -13.42
N ARG A 683 -41.10 19.57 -12.17
CA ARG A 683 -40.93 18.86 -10.85
C ARG A 683 -39.48 18.92 -10.32
N GLY A 684 -39.28 18.76 -9.00
CA GLY A 684 -38.01 19.07 -8.31
C GLY A 684 -37.90 18.53 -6.87
N GLU A 685 -36.73 18.73 -6.24
CA GLU A 685 -36.19 17.92 -5.14
C GLU A 685 -36.30 18.56 -3.72
N VAL A 686 -35.69 17.90 -2.72
CA VAL A 686 -35.49 18.37 -1.33
C VAL A 686 -33.99 18.59 -1.13
N ILE A 687 -33.57 19.83 -0.88
CA ILE A 687 -32.14 20.18 -0.77
C ILE A 687 -31.60 20.18 0.66
N ALA A 688 -32.48 20.24 1.66
CA ALA A 688 -32.13 20.15 3.07
C ALA A 688 -33.35 19.84 3.94
N THR A 689 -33.11 19.18 5.07
CA THR A 689 -34.10 18.95 6.12
C THR A 689 -33.67 19.57 7.44
N LEU A 690 -34.54 20.40 8.03
CA LEU A 690 -34.25 21.08 9.30
C LEU A 690 -34.81 20.30 10.49
N GLN A 691 -33.93 19.80 11.37
CA GLN A 691 -34.32 19.08 12.58
C GLN A 691 -34.75 20.04 13.70
N ASN A 692 -35.80 19.68 14.46
CA ASN A 692 -36.31 20.42 15.62
C ASN A 692 -36.85 21.85 15.35
N VAL A 693 -36.83 22.31 14.10
CA VAL A 693 -37.36 23.62 13.68
C VAL A 693 -38.89 23.55 13.50
N ALA A 694 -39.59 24.59 13.95
CA ALA A 694 -41.03 24.67 13.74
C ALA A 694 -41.36 24.97 12.26
N PRO A 695 -42.35 24.29 11.64
CA PRO A 695 -42.75 24.48 10.23
C PRO A 695 -43.57 25.77 10.04
N THR A 696 -42.95 26.89 10.41
CA THR A 696 -43.46 28.26 10.29
C THR A 696 -42.45 29.18 9.61
N LEU A 697 -41.25 28.66 9.32
CA LEU A 697 -40.20 29.34 8.58
C LEU A 697 -40.51 29.29 7.08
N THR A 698 -40.11 30.31 6.35
CA THR A 698 -40.34 30.46 4.92
C THR A 698 -39.08 30.98 4.22
N LEU A 699 -38.91 30.71 2.93
CA LEU A 699 -37.76 31.18 2.14
C LEU A 699 -37.70 32.72 1.99
N ASP A 700 -38.77 33.44 2.36
CA ASP A 700 -38.81 34.90 2.50
C ASP A 700 -38.21 35.41 3.84
N ASP A 701 -37.91 34.53 4.80
CA ASP A 701 -37.37 34.92 6.11
C ASP A 701 -35.89 35.35 6.02
N PRO A 702 -35.42 36.29 6.87
CA PRO A 702 -34.05 36.82 6.81
C PRO A 702 -32.92 35.83 7.09
N ALA A 703 -33.25 34.57 7.40
CA ALA A 703 -32.27 33.50 7.55
C ALA A 703 -31.85 32.91 6.19
N PHE A 704 -32.61 33.14 5.11
CA PHE A 704 -32.25 32.68 3.77
C PHE A 704 -31.53 33.77 2.99
N THR A 705 -30.37 33.42 2.42
CA THR A 705 -29.58 34.29 1.54
C THR A 705 -29.45 33.64 0.17
N PHE A 706 -29.83 34.38 -0.88
CA PHE A 706 -29.70 33.94 -2.26
C PHE A 706 -28.52 34.64 -2.93
N VAL A 707 -27.67 33.88 -3.62
CA VAL A 707 -26.47 34.35 -4.33
C VAL A 707 -26.60 34.28 -5.85
#